data_AF-R5K8H5-F1
#
_entry.id   AF-R5K8H5-F1
#
_cell.length_a   1.000
_cell.length_b   1.000
_cell.length_c   1.000
_cell.angle_alpha   90.00
_cell.angle_beta   90.00
_cell.angle_gamma   90.00
#
_symmetry.space_group_name_H-M   'P 1'
#
loop_
_entity.id
_entity.type
_entity.pdbx_description
1 polymer ?
#
loop_
_entity_poly.entity_id
_entity_poly.type
_entity_poly.pdbx_seq_one_letter_code
_entity_poly.pdbx_strand_id
1 'polypeptide(L)'
;MANLINNYISNRPTANTYQVKEQPKKPMPDFDIQRELDNRTFIKPLHGKGRLLKGNIFNAPAIMVKDAIYDTKAFKHAVKGEANDHELGRLNDVGLKIGGLAIATYLFTKKQTPMTKGMEFVGLASFLASMAIWPKLAIQLPAKLIHGVNVQQQYEDSFGRKKSFYQDPQFIPWDLYKDEEIQKIGDRLGVDKDIPNRRDFIQEKMKKLAIQNNTLWMLTAGFATPIMSALICNQAEPYLSKYLNNRQNKQADKILDNFSDYVKKHQDNSIRNNIEKIIELHKDKHIDNELAELITNTLTEGMDLVTAESFKADLNAILTDGTYTIDENTAKNVTKSLQKKLDGHKFSKEFMETVIPNEEQMIKLFRENNLFNSSTDKAGFQKIIDKVMLTIEDNVNSYNGRVPEAQREELDYVKKLIISNKGDKHPIKRVLNKLKSSKLNSTLQSKLRHVANLISGFKAETAALDEYALKKVGSAPETVVANYWNNISKDLLKTFGITPKEIEKVRFDEHLMGALLREKFEKIASDKPTYDKVMGELIAKVAHLNSEIKPSDLNAPILKLDNSMTDAQKLALQSKYDNIVDSKFTQFANDMKEAGFHKTARAVIGVNAGDNVGTLKNIQKSFASDRLLGVKSSFYRLINALDMFRRIATIETNGSPSINSLPREVKEELIELCKQSVLEGHTSDSATKYFMLRNPNPSPDMDPLEVKGGKVVNKYLGQPVGRTDIPGDKYFYQDLMKFVFEDNMHIDTTTLSENSIIKDEITKYRSLILDNIGGEYYFPKPRHLIRPKNNNASSELKFLLTGIAPNELFTKAGQQAYNTRKWLKIFGGFGAGLLGVTVLAQFFLGKTKTPDKKVAKND
;
A
#
# COMPACT_ATOMS: atom_id res chain seq x y z
N MET A 1 20.20 -7.94 -11.12
CA MET A 1 20.43 -9.21 -11.85
C MET A 1 21.76 -9.19 -12.62
N ALA A 2 22.82 -8.57 -12.07
CA ALA A 2 24.15 -8.48 -12.70
C ALA A 2 25.25 -9.21 -11.92
N ASN A 3 25.03 -9.52 -10.62
CA ASN A 3 26.07 -10.10 -9.75
C ASN A 3 26.10 -11.64 -9.69
N LEU A 4 25.16 -12.34 -10.33
CA LEU A 4 25.14 -13.81 -10.36
C LEU A 4 25.83 -14.40 -11.60
N ILE A 5 25.97 -13.62 -12.68
CA ILE A 5 26.63 -14.05 -13.92
C ILE A 5 28.16 -13.86 -13.83
N ASN A 6 28.63 -12.81 -13.13
CA ASN A 6 30.06 -12.56 -12.97
C ASN A 6 30.78 -13.58 -12.06
N ASN A 7 30.07 -14.25 -11.15
CA ASN A 7 30.66 -15.28 -10.28
C ASN A 7 30.75 -16.67 -10.93
N TYR A 8 30.10 -16.90 -12.07
CA TYR A 8 30.20 -18.18 -12.80
C TYR A 8 31.30 -18.18 -13.89
N ILE A 9 31.83 -17.01 -14.24
CA ILE A 9 32.83 -16.84 -15.31
C ILE A 9 34.26 -16.79 -14.74
N SER A 10 34.44 -16.46 -13.46
CA SER A 10 35.74 -16.22 -12.82
C SER A 10 36.44 -17.46 -12.23
N ASN A 11 35.77 -18.62 -12.12
CA ASN A 11 36.38 -19.86 -11.62
C ASN A 11 36.34 -20.98 -12.67
N ARG A 12 37.19 -20.89 -13.69
CA ARG A 12 37.57 -22.07 -14.50
C ARG A 12 38.74 -22.77 -13.82
N PRO A 13 38.63 -24.04 -13.39
CA PRO A 13 39.81 -24.85 -13.12
C PRO A 13 40.60 -25.03 -14.44
N THR A 14 41.91 -24.84 -14.35
CA THR A 14 42.88 -25.04 -15.43
C THR A 14 42.71 -26.44 -16.04
N ALA A 15 42.65 -26.49 -17.38
CA ALA A 15 42.56 -27.71 -18.14
C ALA A 15 43.82 -28.56 -17.93
N ASN A 16 43.69 -29.68 -17.20
CA ASN A 16 44.66 -30.76 -17.28
C ASN A 16 44.47 -31.48 -18.63
N THR A 17 45.48 -31.38 -19.48
CA THR A 17 45.65 -32.17 -20.71
C THR A 17 45.68 -33.66 -20.35
N TYR A 18 44.59 -34.38 -20.63
CA TYR A 18 44.62 -35.84 -20.68
C TYR A 18 45.19 -36.27 -22.02
N GLN A 19 46.44 -36.73 -22.01
CA GLN A 19 47.02 -37.44 -23.14
C GLN A 19 46.33 -38.80 -23.30
N VAL A 20 45.77 -39.05 -24.48
CA VAL A 20 45.22 -40.35 -24.87
C VAL A 20 46.39 -41.31 -25.10
N LYS A 21 46.56 -42.30 -24.22
CA LYS A 21 47.45 -43.44 -24.46
C LYS A 21 46.81 -44.34 -25.52
N GLU A 22 47.49 -44.53 -26.66
CA GLU A 22 47.14 -45.54 -27.66
C GLU A 22 47.16 -46.94 -27.02
N GLN A 23 46.09 -47.71 -27.24
CA GLN A 23 46.04 -49.13 -26.96
C GLN A 23 45.83 -49.93 -28.26
N PRO A 24 46.43 -51.13 -28.37
CA PRO A 24 46.76 -51.76 -29.65
C PRO A 24 45.54 -52.38 -30.35
N LYS A 25 45.57 -52.38 -31.69
CA LYS A 25 44.60 -53.08 -32.55
C LYS A 25 44.50 -54.56 -32.14
N LYS A 26 43.32 -55.00 -31.71
CA LYS A 26 43.00 -56.43 -31.64
C LYS A 26 42.99 -57.01 -33.07
N PRO A 27 43.58 -58.19 -33.30
CA PRO A 27 43.52 -58.84 -34.61
C PRO A 27 42.06 -59.20 -34.94
N MET A 28 41.65 -58.97 -36.19
CA MET A 28 40.34 -59.42 -36.68
C MET A 28 40.30 -60.97 -36.64
N PRO A 29 39.20 -61.59 -36.15
CA PRO A 29 38.95 -63.00 -36.43
C PRO A 29 38.79 -63.18 -37.95
N ASP A 30 39.37 -64.23 -38.50
CA ASP A 30 39.16 -64.64 -39.89
C ASP A 30 37.71 -65.12 -40.03
N PHE A 31 36.84 -64.22 -40.48
CA PHE A 31 35.41 -64.42 -40.63
C PHE A 31 35.13 -64.52 -42.12
N ASP A 32 34.93 -65.73 -42.61
CA ASP A 32 34.49 -65.97 -43.98
C ASP A 32 33.02 -65.57 -44.11
N ILE A 33 32.81 -64.33 -44.57
CA ILE A 33 31.52 -63.68 -44.74
C ILE A 33 30.61 -64.48 -45.70
N GLN A 34 31.17 -65.22 -46.66
CA GLN A 34 30.38 -66.00 -47.62
C GLN A 34 29.76 -67.23 -46.96
N ARG A 35 30.51 -67.90 -46.07
CA ARG A 35 30.02 -69.08 -45.33
C ARG A 35 28.92 -68.75 -44.29
N GLU A 36 28.90 -67.52 -43.76
CA GLU A 36 27.86 -67.04 -42.84
C GLU A 36 26.62 -66.46 -43.54
N LEU A 37 26.76 -65.93 -44.76
CA LEU A 37 25.63 -65.42 -45.56
C LEU A 37 24.75 -66.57 -46.10
N ASP A 38 25.34 -67.72 -46.43
CA ASP A 38 24.59 -68.89 -46.92
C ASP A 38 23.70 -69.56 -45.86
N ASN A 39 23.90 -69.25 -44.57
CA ASN A 39 23.22 -69.91 -43.44
C ASN A 39 22.23 -69.03 -42.65
N ARG A 40 21.88 -67.82 -43.12
CA ARG A 40 20.90 -66.97 -42.42
C ARG A 40 19.58 -66.85 -43.19
N THR A 41 18.61 -67.67 -42.80
CA THR A 41 17.19 -67.34 -42.98
C THR A 41 16.88 -66.04 -42.21
N PHE A 42 16.63 -64.95 -42.93
CA PHE A 42 16.25 -63.65 -42.35
C PHE A 42 14.90 -63.74 -41.64
N ILE A 43 14.91 -64.00 -40.33
CA ILE A 43 13.76 -63.72 -39.47
C ILE A 43 13.77 -62.21 -39.19
N LYS A 44 12.79 -61.48 -39.73
CA LYS A 44 12.60 -60.05 -39.42
C LYS A 44 12.36 -59.87 -37.91
N PRO A 45 13.00 -58.91 -37.22
CA PRO A 45 12.70 -58.60 -35.83
C PRO A 45 11.23 -58.17 -35.68
N LEU A 46 10.60 -58.58 -34.55
CA LEU A 46 9.20 -58.27 -34.24
C LEU A 46 8.96 -56.75 -34.20
N HIS A 47 7.83 -56.30 -34.77
CA HIS A 47 7.43 -54.90 -34.78
C HIS A 47 7.33 -54.32 -33.35
N GLY A 48 7.94 -53.15 -33.13
CA GLY A 48 7.86 -52.44 -31.85
C GLY A 48 6.41 -52.10 -31.47
N LYS A 49 6.00 -52.41 -30.23
CA LYS A 49 4.63 -52.22 -29.72
C LYS A 49 4.25 -50.76 -29.36
N GLY A 50 5.08 -49.77 -29.71
CA GLY A 50 4.84 -48.36 -29.39
C GLY A 50 3.98 -47.65 -30.45
N ARG A 51 3.57 -46.40 -30.19
CA ARG A 51 2.88 -45.55 -31.18
C ARG A 51 3.30 -44.09 -31.13
N LEU A 52 3.35 -43.43 -32.28
CA LEU A 52 3.57 -41.98 -32.38
C LEU A 52 2.32 -41.22 -31.93
N LEU A 53 2.51 -40.19 -31.11
CA LEU A 53 1.41 -39.32 -30.66
C LEU A 53 1.16 -38.22 -31.70
N LYS A 54 -0.04 -38.21 -32.30
CA LYS A 54 -0.46 -37.15 -33.22
C LYS A 54 -0.92 -35.92 -32.44
N GLY A 55 -0.07 -34.89 -32.37
CA GLY A 55 -0.41 -33.60 -31.76
C GLY A 55 -1.04 -32.64 -32.78
N ASN A 56 -2.17 -32.01 -32.41
CA ASN A 56 -2.77 -30.94 -33.20
C ASN A 56 -2.22 -29.57 -32.76
N ILE A 57 -1.35 -28.99 -33.59
CA ILE A 57 -0.59 -27.76 -33.29
C ILE A 57 -1.50 -26.51 -33.33
N PHE A 58 -2.60 -26.55 -34.09
CA PHE A 58 -3.52 -25.41 -34.24
C PHE A 58 -4.52 -25.25 -33.09
N ASN A 59 -4.69 -26.28 -32.26
CA ASN A 59 -5.47 -26.20 -31.01
C ASN A 59 -4.59 -25.87 -29.80
N ALA A 60 -3.30 -25.58 -30.00
CA ALA A 60 -2.34 -25.38 -28.91
C ALA A 60 -2.78 -24.31 -27.89
N PRO A 61 -3.28 -23.12 -28.27
CA PRO A 61 -3.71 -22.12 -27.27
C PRO A 61 -4.86 -22.63 -26.38
N ALA A 62 -5.86 -23.30 -26.98
CA ALA A 62 -7.04 -23.80 -26.26
C ALA A 62 -6.77 -25.06 -25.43
N ILE A 63 -5.93 -25.98 -25.92
CA ILE A 63 -5.50 -27.19 -25.19
C ILE A 63 -4.57 -26.81 -24.03
N MET A 64 -3.78 -25.74 -24.16
CA MET A 64 -2.83 -25.29 -23.15
C MET A 64 -3.46 -24.53 -21.98
N VAL A 65 -4.53 -23.76 -22.20
CA VAL A 65 -5.31 -23.20 -21.08
C VAL A 65 -5.90 -24.33 -20.23
N LYS A 66 -6.34 -25.42 -20.88
CA LYS A 66 -6.85 -26.62 -20.21
C LYS A 66 -5.74 -27.37 -19.47
N ASP A 67 -4.54 -27.51 -20.05
CA ASP A 67 -3.38 -28.14 -19.42
C ASP A 67 -2.78 -27.31 -18.28
N ALA A 68 -2.76 -25.98 -18.36
CA ALA A 68 -2.30 -25.11 -17.26
C ALA A 68 -3.24 -25.15 -16.05
N ILE A 69 -4.56 -25.24 -16.29
CA ILE A 69 -5.57 -25.48 -15.24
C ILE A 69 -5.43 -26.90 -14.65
N TYR A 70 -5.05 -27.88 -15.47
CA TYR A 70 -4.82 -29.25 -15.01
C TYR A 70 -3.52 -29.40 -14.21
N ASP A 71 -2.43 -28.76 -14.63
CA ASP A 71 -1.14 -28.74 -13.92
C ASP A 71 -1.22 -27.98 -12.58
N THR A 72 -2.02 -26.92 -12.49
CA THR A 72 -2.32 -26.24 -11.21
C THR A 72 -3.17 -27.10 -10.27
N LYS A 73 -4.09 -27.92 -10.80
CA LYS A 73 -4.84 -28.92 -10.02
C LYS A 73 -3.95 -30.07 -9.55
N ALA A 74 -3.17 -30.68 -10.44
CA ALA A 74 -2.23 -31.75 -10.12
C ALA A 74 -1.20 -31.30 -9.07
N PHE A 75 -0.73 -30.05 -9.16
CA PHE A 75 0.15 -29.45 -8.15
C PHE A 75 -0.55 -29.30 -6.78
N LYS A 76 -1.81 -28.84 -6.75
CA LYS A 76 -2.61 -28.77 -5.51
C LYS A 76 -2.81 -30.15 -4.88
N HIS A 77 -3.01 -31.18 -5.69
CA HIS A 77 -3.15 -32.56 -5.24
C HIS A 77 -1.81 -33.11 -4.73
N ALA A 78 -0.70 -32.83 -5.40
CA ALA A 78 0.64 -33.25 -4.97
C ALA A 78 1.05 -32.63 -3.64
N VAL A 79 0.76 -31.34 -3.40
CA VAL A 79 1.02 -30.67 -2.11
C VAL A 79 0.17 -31.24 -0.97
N LYS A 80 -0.99 -31.81 -1.29
CA LYS A 80 -1.87 -32.47 -0.31
C LYS A 80 -1.60 -33.96 -0.14
N GLY A 81 -0.69 -34.55 -0.92
CA GLY A 81 -0.46 -36.00 -0.95
C GLY A 81 -1.58 -36.79 -1.65
N GLU A 82 -2.44 -36.13 -2.43
CA GLU A 82 -3.62 -36.69 -3.09
C GLU A 82 -3.41 -36.90 -4.61
N ALA A 83 -2.17 -36.83 -5.10
CA ALA A 83 -1.86 -36.97 -6.53
C ALA A 83 -1.82 -38.45 -6.97
N ASN A 84 -2.42 -38.74 -8.12
CA ASN A 84 -2.43 -40.10 -8.69
C ASN A 84 -1.10 -40.42 -9.41
N ASP A 85 -0.76 -41.71 -9.55
CA ASP A 85 0.50 -42.21 -10.16
C ASP A 85 0.78 -41.66 -11.57
N HIS A 86 -0.25 -41.34 -12.35
CA HIS A 86 -0.11 -40.69 -13.66
C HIS A 86 0.29 -39.20 -13.55
N GLU A 87 -0.10 -38.52 -12.48
CA GLU A 87 0.29 -37.13 -12.16
C GLU A 87 1.74 -37.09 -11.62
N LEU A 88 2.17 -38.15 -10.93
CA LEU A 88 3.56 -38.39 -10.50
C LEU A 88 4.46 -38.86 -11.68
N GLY A 89 3.98 -39.62 -12.67
CA GLY A 89 4.81 -40.09 -13.81
C GLY A 89 5.45 -38.99 -14.68
N ARG A 90 5.00 -37.73 -14.58
CA ARG A 90 5.62 -36.55 -15.23
C ARG A 90 6.81 -35.93 -14.44
N LEU A 91 7.24 -36.53 -13.31
CA LEU A 91 8.19 -35.94 -12.34
C LEU A 91 9.67 -35.75 -12.79
N ASN A 92 10.02 -35.74 -14.08
CA ASN A 92 11.32 -35.15 -14.50
C ASN A 92 11.23 -33.60 -14.55
N ASP A 93 10.01 -33.06 -14.65
CA ASP A 93 9.67 -31.63 -14.71
C ASP A 93 9.44 -31.01 -13.30
N VAL A 94 9.76 -31.77 -12.25
CA VAL A 94 9.37 -31.49 -10.87
C VAL A 94 10.41 -30.68 -10.11
N GLY A 95 11.70 -30.82 -10.42
CA GLY A 95 12.74 -29.96 -9.83
C GLY A 95 12.51 -28.49 -10.16
N LEU A 96 12.11 -28.17 -11.40
CA LEU A 96 11.82 -26.80 -11.84
C LEU A 96 10.51 -26.27 -11.24
N LYS A 97 9.44 -27.07 -11.22
CA LYS A 97 8.14 -26.68 -10.66
C LYS A 97 8.18 -26.55 -9.13
N ILE A 98 8.76 -27.53 -8.43
CA ILE A 98 8.93 -27.49 -6.97
C ILE A 98 9.96 -26.44 -6.56
N GLY A 99 11.12 -26.37 -7.23
CA GLY A 99 12.13 -25.36 -6.95
C GLY A 99 11.63 -23.94 -7.22
N GLY A 100 10.92 -23.74 -8.34
CA GLY A 100 10.27 -22.48 -8.66
C GLY A 100 9.17 -22.09 -7.67
N LEU A 101 8.39 -23.06 -7.19
CA LEU A 101 7.42 -22.83 -6.12
C LEU A 101 8.08 -22.52 -4.79
N ALA A 102 9.17 -23.20 -4.44
CA ALA A 102 9.94 -22.88 -3.24
C ALA A 102 10.47 -21.43 -3.29
N ILE A 103 10.95 -20.98 -4.46
CA ILE A 103 11.35 -19.59 -4.69
C ILE A 103 10.16 -18.63 -4.58
N ALA A 104 9.04 -18.93 -5.23
CA ALA A 104 7.84 -18.09 -5.17
C ALA A 104 7.28 -17.98 -3.73
N THR A 105 7.25 -19.09 -2.99
CA THR A 105 6.88 -19.14 -1.57
C THR A 105 7.88 -18.36 -0.72
N TYR A 106 9.18 -18.49 -0.96
CA TYR A 106 10.20 -17.71 -0.25
C TYR A 106 10.04 -16.21 -0.52
N LEU A 107 9.88 -15.80 -1.78
CA LEU A 107 9.63 -14.39 -2.14
C LEU A 107 8.30 -13.89 -1.56
N PHE A 108 7.26 -14.71 -1.57
CA PHE A 108 5.96 -14.43 -0.94
C PHE A 108 6.12 -14.08 0.55
N THR A 109 6.97 -14.78 1.31
CA THR A 109 7.22 -14.46 2.72
C THR A 109 7.90 -13.11 2.94
N LYS A 110 8.64 -12.60 1.94
CA LYS A 110 9.38 -11.33 2.02
C LYS A 110 8.58 -10.12 1.55
N LYS A 111 7.45 -10.32 0.86
CA LYS A 111 6.62 -9.23 0.36
C LYS A 111 5.61 -8.79 1.41
N GLN A 112 5.28 -7.49 1.44
CA GLN A 112 4.34 -6.92 2.41
C GLN A 112 2.90 -6.99 1.90
N THR A 113 2.65 -6.63 0.63
CA THR A 113 1.28 -6.52 0.10
C THR A 113 0.76 -7.83 -0.53
N PRO A 114 -0.51 -8.20 -0.37
CA PRO A 114 -1.14 -9.34 -1.03
C PRO A 114 -1.02 -9.33 -2.57
N MET A 115 -1.05 -8.15 -3.20
CA MET A 115 -0.89 -8.04 -4.65
C MET A 115 0.52 -8.49 -5.08
N THR A 116 1.56 -7.96 -4.44
CA THR A 116 2.95 -8.35 -4.76
C THR A 116 3.20 -9.82 -4.45
N LYS A 117 2.64 -10.33 -3.34
CA LYS A 117 2.61 -11.76 -2.99
C LYS A 117 1.98 -12.64 -4.07
N GLY A 118 0.81 -12.26 -4.57
CA GLY A 118 0.12 -13.01 -5.64
C GLY A 118 0.90 -12.98 -6.96
N MET A 119 1.55 -11.86 -7.26
CA MET A 119 2.36 -11.71 -8.48
C MET A 119 3.59 -12.62 -8.51
N GLU A 120 4.12 -13.09 -7.37
CA GLU A 120 5.20 -14.10 -7.36
C GLU A 120 4.74 -15.44 -7.94
N PHE A 121 3.51 -15.87 -7.59
CA PHE A 121 2.92 -17.10 -8.14
C PHE A 121 2.48 -16.93 -9.59
N VAL A 122 1.94 -15.76 -9.95
CA VAL A 122 1.65 -15.43 -11.36
C VAL A 122 2.95 -15.42 -12.17
N GLY A 123 4.03 -14.85 -11.64
CA GLY A 123 5.37 -14.86 -12.24
C GLY A 123 5.86 -16.27 -12.54
N LEU A 124 5.77 -17.17 -11.56
CA LEU A 124 6.13 -18.58 -11.73
C LEU A 124 5.27 -19.28 -12.79
N ALA A 125 3.94 -19.09 -12.73
CA ALA A 125 3.03 -19.69 -13.70
C ALA A 125 3.28 -19.16 -15.13
N SER A 126 3.51 -17.85 -15.27
CA SER A 126 3.89 -17.20 -16.52
C SER A 126 5.21 -17.71 -17.07
N PHE A 127 6.19 -17.99 -16.21
CA PHE A 127 7.47 -18.59 -16.58
C PHE A 127 7.29 -20.00 -17.17
N LEU A 128 6.57 -20.87 -16.48
CA LEU A 128 6.29 -22.23 -16.96
C LEU A 128 5.45 -22.21 -18.24
N ALA A 129 4.44 -21.35 -18.31
CA ALA A 129 3.64 -21.15 -19.52
C ALA A 129 4.52 -20.71 -20.70
N SER A 130 5.43 -19.76 -20.48
CA SER A 130 6.35 -19.28 -21.52
C SER A 130 7.31 -20.38 -22.00
N MET A 131 7.85 -21.19 -21.08
CA MET A 131 8.70 -22.35 -21.43
C MET A 131 7.94 -23.42 -22.22
N ALA A 132 6.63 -23.57 -21.99
CA ALA A 132 5.81 -24.53 -22.72
C ALA A 132 5.36 -24.00 -24.10
N ILE A 133 5.08 -22.71 -24.21
CA ILE A 133 4.53 -22.08 -25.43
C ILE A 133 5.61 -21.83 -26.46
N TRP A 134 6.76 -21.29 -26.06
CA TRP A 134 7.83 -20.89 -26.98
C TRP A 134 8.32 -22.03 -27.90
N PRO A 135 8.71 -23.22 -27.40
CA PRO A 135 9.13 -24.32 -28.27
C PRO A 135 8.06 -24.78 -29.25
N LYS A 136 6.76 -24.71 -28.92
CA LYS A 136 5.71 -25.10 -29.86
C LYS A 136 5.50 -24.06 -30.96
N LEU A 137 5.50 -22.77 -30.60
CA LEU A 137 5.24 -21.67 -31.54
C LEU A 137 6.45 -21.31 -32.40
N ALA A 138 7.64 -21.22 -31.81
CA ALA A 138 8.83 -20.71 -32.48
C ALA A 138 9.73 -21.80 -33.10
N ILE A 139 9.58 -23.05 -32.67
CA ILE A 139 10.45 -24.16 -33.08
C ILE A 139 9.65 -25.23 -33.82
N GLN A 140 8.68 -25.87 -33.14
CA GLN A 140 7.92 -27.00 -33.69
C GLN A 140 7.07 -26.63 -34.91
N LEU A 141 6.26 -25.58 -34.81
CA LEU A 141 5.36 -25.16 -35.89
C LEU A 141 6.14 -24.73 -37.15
N PRO A 142 7.14 -23.84 -37.08
CA PRO A 142 7.96 -23.48 -38.22
C PRO A 142 8.71 -24.66 -38.84
N ALA A 143 9.34 -25.52 -38.03
CA ALA A 143 10.05 -26.70 -38.54
C ALA A 143 9.11 -27.65 -39.29
N LYS A 144 7.87 -27.85 -38.80
CA LYS A 144 6.87 -28.67 -39.50
C LYS A 144 6.39 -28.04 -40.80
N LEU A 145 6.25 -26.71 -40.86
CA LEU A 145 5.84 -25.98 -42.06
C LEU A 145 6.94 -25.96 -43.13
N ILE A 146 8.18 -25.69 -42.74
CA ILE A 146 9.33 -25.55 -43.65
C ILE A 146 9.85 -26.92 -44.10
N HIS A 147 10.09 -27.82 -43.14
CA HIS A 147 10.80 -29.08 -43.39
C HIS A 147 9.89 -30.31 -43.41
N GLY A 148 8.61 -30.17 -43.05
CA GLY A 148 7.68 -31.31 -42.91
C GLY A 148 7.93 -32.19 -41.69
N VAL A 149 8.94 -31.88 -40.86
CA VAL A 149 9.38 -32.68 -39.72
C VAL A 149 8.80 -32.12 -38.43
N ASN A 150 8.14 -32.97 -37.63
CA ASN A 150 7.80 -32.63 -36.26
C ASN A 150 9.01 -32.84 -35.34
N VAL A 151 9.82 -31.81 -35.15
CA VAL A 151 11.07 -31.86 -34.35
C VAL A 151 10.86 -32.09 -32.85
N GLN A 152 9.62 -31.95 -32.36
CA GLN A 152 9.22 -32.28 -30.98
C GLN A 152 8.22 -33.43 -30.94
N GLN A 153 8.35 -34.41 -31.84
CA GLN A 153 7.53 -35.60 -31.84
C GLN A 153 7.65 -36.37 -30.52
N GLN A 154 6.53 -36.90 -30.03
CA GLN A 154 6.50 -37.79 -28.88
C GLN A 154 5.98 -39.17 -29.30
N TYR A 155 6.43 -40.21 -28.61
CA TYR A 155 5.94 -41.57 -28.77
C TYR A 155 5.57 -42.17 -27.42
N GLU A 156 4.63 -43.11 -27.45
CA GLU A 156 4.24 -43.94 -26.32
C GLU A 156 5.00 -45.27 -26.44
N ASP A 157 5.76 -45.63 -25.40
CA ASP A 157 6.49 -46.91 -25.38
C ASP A 157 5.57 -48.09 -25.02
N SER A 158 6.11 -49.31 -25.04
CA SER A 158 5.36 -50.55 -24.74
C SER A 158 4.81 -50.62 -23.31
N PHE A 159 5.21 -49.71 -22.43
CA PHE A 159 4.74 -49.58 -21.05
C PHE A 159 3.77 -48.40 -20.87
N GLY A 160 3.31 -47.77 -21.97
CA GLY A 160 2.39 -46.63 -21.93
C GLY A 160 3.04 -45.30 -21.57
N ARG A 161 4.38 -45.21 -21.48
CA ARG A 161 5.08 -43.98 -21.08
C ARG A 161 5.32 -43.09 -22.30
N LYS A 162 5.02 -41.79 -22.16
CA LYS A 162 5.23 -40.79 -23.23
C LYS A 162 6.66 -40.25 -23.17
N LYS A 163 7.42 -40.42 -24.26
CA LYS A 163 8.81 -39.96 -24.39
C LYS A 163 8.98 -39.09 -25.62
N SER A 164 9.92 -38.16 -25.55
CA SER A 164 10.31 -37.35 -26.70
C SER A 164 11.13 -38.19 -27.68
N PHE A 165 10.73 -38.20 -28.95
CA PHE A 165 11.27 -39.08 -29.98
C PHE A 165 12.77 -38.84 -30.26
N TYR A 166 13.22 -37.59 -30.14
CA TYR A 166 14.61 -37.17 -30.40
C TYR A 166 15.41 -36.89 -29.12
N GLN A 167 14.92 -37.30 -27.94
CA GLN A 167 15.58 -36.98 -26.67
C GLN A 167 16.87 -37.76 -26.46
N ASP A 168 16.92 -39.01 -26.90
CA ASP A 168 18.09 -39.87 -26.82
C ASP A 168 18.74 -40.02 -28.22
N PRO A 169 19.94 -39.47 -28.45
CA PRO A 169 20.64 -39.62 -29.72
C PRO A 169 21.11 -41.06 -29.99
N GLN A 170 21.21 -41.92 -28.98
CA GLN A 170 21.74 -43.29 -29.08
C GLN A 170 20.63 -44.29 -29.44
N PHE A 171 19.40 -44.05 -29.01
CA PHE A 171 18.25 -44.92 -29.31
C PHE A 171 17.04 -44.11 -29.80
N ILE A 172 16.85 -44.09 -31.12
CA ILE A 172 15.69 -43.47 -31.77
C ILE A 172 14.80 -44.58 -32.36
N PRO A 173 13.54 -44.72 -31.94
CA PRO A 173 12.67 -45.82 -32.37
C PRO A 173 12.06 -45.55 -33.76
N TRP A 174 12.89 -45.57 -34.79
CA TRP A 174 12.48 -45.32 -36.18
C TRP A 174 11.44 -46.30 -36.71
N ASP A 175 11.34 -47.49 -36.12
CA ASP A 175 10.35 -48.52 -36.44
C ASP A 175 8.89 -48.08 -36.19
N LEU A 176 8.69 -46.98 -35.44
CA LEU A 176 7.37 -46.40 -35.18
C LEU A 176 6.84 -45.54 -36.33
N TYR A 177 7.71 -45.12 -37.25
CA TYR A 177 7.32 -44.40 -38.47
C TYR A 177 7.07 -45.38 -39.61
N LYS A 178 5.99 -45.16 -40.37
CA LYS A 178 5.76 -45.93 -41.61
C LYS A 178 6.69 -45.46 -42.72
N ASP A 179 7.13 -46.39 -43.57
CA ASP A 179 8.02 -46.08 -44.69
C ASP A 179 7.44 -44.99 -45.60
N GLU A 180 6.15 -45.03 -45.90
CA GLU A 180 5.45 -43.99 -46.66
C GLU A 180 5.52 -42.60 -46.01
N GLU A 181 5.50 -42.52 -44.68
CA GLU A 181 5.59 -41.25 -43.95
C GLU A 181 7.02 -40.70 -44.01
N ILE A 182 8.04 -41.56 -43.89
CA ILE A 182 9.44 -41.18 -44.04
C ILE A 182 9.72 -40.70 -45.46
N GLN A 183 9.22 -41.40 -46.48
CA GLN A 183 9.41 -41.02 -47.89
C GLN A 183 8.72 -39.68 -48.19
N LYS A 184 7.50 -39.43 -47.68
CA LYS A 184 6.80 -38.14 -47.79
C LYS A 184 7.57 -37.00 -47.13
N ILE A 185 8.20 -37.26 -45.99
CA ILE A 185 9.08 -36.29 -45.31
C ILE A 185 10.34 -36.07 -46.16
N GLY A 186 10.95 -37.11 -46.71
CA GLY A 186 12.09 -37.03 -47.62
C GLY A 186 11.84 -36.17 -48.86
N ASP A 187 10.64 -36.29 -49.45
CA ASP A 187 10.21 -35.46 -50.58
C ASP A 187 10.10 -33.98 -50.20
N ARG A 188 9.55 -33.67 -49.02
CA ARG A 188 9.51 -32.27 -48.50
C ARG A 188 10.90 -31.72 -48.13
N LEU A 189 11.81 -32.60 -47.70
CA LEU A 189 13.20 -32.24 -47.40
C LEU A 189 14.07 -32.09 -48.66
N GLY A 190 13.51 -32.27 -49.86
CA GLY A 190 14.24 -32.18 -51.12
C GLY A 190 15.34 -33.23 -51.27
N VAL A 191 15.16 -34.42 -50.68
CA VAL A 191 16.11 -35.53 -50.82
C VAL A 191 15.86 -36.21 -52.16
N ASP A 192 16.90 -36.35 -52.98
CA ASP A 192 16.82 -37.05 -54.28
C ASP A 192 16.31 -38.50 -54.09
N LYS A 193 15.50 -39.00 -55.03
CA LYS A 193 14.93 -40.36 -54.98
C LYS A 193 15.98 -41.43 -55.30
N ASP A 194 17.04 -41.03 -56.01
CA ASP A 194 18.03 -41.94 -56.59
C ASP A 194 19.27 -42.15 -55.70
N ILE A 195 19.27 -41.67 -54.45
CA ILE A 195 20.41 -41.89 -53.54
C ILE A 195 20.39 -43.31 -52.92
N PRO A 196 21.57 -43.96 -52.79
CA PRO A 196 21.66 -45.22 -52.07
C PRO A 196 21.31 -45.00 -50.59
N ASN A 197 20.56 -45.93 -49.99
CA ASN A 197 20.10 -45.87 -48.60
C ASN A 197 19.30 -44.58 -48.26
N ARG A 198 18.42 -44.15 -49.19
CA ARG A 198 17.58 -42.94 -49.04
C ARG A 198 16.89 -42.84 -47.69
N ARG A 199 16.37 -43.95 -47.15
CA ARG A 199 15.68 -44.01 -45.86
C ARG A 199 16.59 -43.56 -44.71
N ASP A 200 17.79 -44.12 -44.62
CA ASP A 200 18.74 -43.83 -43.55
C ASP A 200 19.21 -42.38 -43.63
N PHE A 201 19.42 -41.87 -44.85
CA PHE A 201 19.75 -40.47 -45.08
C PHE A 201 18.62 -39.51 -44.66
N ILE A 202 17.36 -39.84 -44.92
CA ILE A 202 16.20 -39.06 -44.45
C ILE A 202 16.14 -39.06 -42.92
N GLN A 203 16.32 -40.22 -42.28
CA GLN A 203 16.32 -40.36 -40.83
C GLN A 203 17.45 -39.55 -40.17
N GLU A 204 18.66 -39.59 -40.73
CA GLU A 204 19.79 -38.80 -40.26
C GLU A 204 19.53 -37.28 -40.42
N LYS A 205 18.94 -36.86 -41.54
CA LYS A 205 18.55 -35.47 -41.79
C LYS A 205 17.47 -34.99 -40.81
N MET A 206 16.48 -35.84 -40.50
CA MET A 206 15.45 -35.59 -39.48
C MET A 206 16.06 -35.46 -38.08
N LYS A 207 16.98 -36.36 -37.70
CA LYS A 207 17.72 -36.31 -36.43
C LYS A 207 18.53 -35.01 -36.32
N LYS A 208 19.26 -34.64 -37.37
CA LYS A 208 20.05 -33.40 -37.42
C LYS A 208 19.16 -32.16 -37.28
N LEU A 209 18.02 -32.12 -37.98
CA LEU A 209 17.04 -31.05 -37.86
C LEU A 209 16.50 -30.93 -36.43
N ALA A 210 16.17 -32.04 -35.78
CA ALA A 210 15.70 -32.04 -34.40
C ALA A 210 16.77 -31.55 -33.41
N ILE A 211 18.03 -31.97 -33.56
CA ILE A 211 19.14 -31.50 -32.73
C ILE A 211 19.36 -29.99 -32.90
N GLN A 212 19.46 -29.52 -34.15
CA GLN A 212 19.64 -28.10 -34.44
C GLN A 212 18.47 -27.24 -33.93
N ASN A 213 17.24 -27.76 -34.02
CA ASN A 213 16.05 -27.13 -33.47
C ASN A 213 16.06 -27.06 -31.94
N ASN A 214 16.51 -28.12 -31.27
CA ASN A 214 16.67 -28.13 -29.81
C ASN A 214 17.77 -27.15 -29.35
N THR A 215 18.87 -27.04 -30.10
CA THR A 215 19.91 -26.02 -29.85
C THR A 215 19.35 -24.61 -30.04
N LEU A 216 18.61 -24.36 -31.12
CA LEU A 216 17.97 -23.07 -31.37
C LEU A 216 16.93 -22.73 -30.30
N TRP A 217 16.17 -23.71 -29.82
CA TRP A 217 15.28 -23.53 -28.68
C TRP A 217 16.05 -23.10 -27.43
N MET A 218 17.16 -23.77 -27.07
CA MET A 218 17.97 -23.39 -25.92
C MET A 218 18.56 -21.99 -26.05
N LEU A 219 19.04 -21.62 -27.24
CA LEU A 219 19.59 -20.28 -27.51
C LEU A 219 18.53 -19.17 -27.39
N THR A 220 17.28 -19.46 -27.73
CA THR A 220 16.19 -18.48 -27.75
C THR A 220 15.40 -18.45 -26.44
N ALA A 221 15.35 -19.55 -25.69
CA ALA A 221 14.61 -19.67 -24.44
C ALA A 221 15.05 -18.65 -23.37
N GLY A 222 16.37 -18.38 -23.27
CA GLY A 222 16.91 -17.40 -22.31
C GLY A 222 16.37 -15.97 -22.49
N PHE A 223 15.95 -15.61 -23.71
CA PHE A 223 15.36 -14.30 -24.02
C PHE A 223 13.84 -14.37 -24.13
N ALA A 224 13.32 -15.40 -24.79
CA ALA A 224 11.90 -15.57 -25.03
C ALA A 224 11.10 -15.78 -23.75
N THR A 225 11.62 -16.61 -22.83
CA THR A 225 10.90 -16.95 -21.60
C THR A 225 10.68 -15.72 -20.73
N PRO A 226 11.68 -14.87 -20.41
CA PRO A 226 11.44 -13.63 -19.67
C PRO A 226 10.50 -12.65 -20.38
N ILE A 227 10.63 -12.47 -21.70
CA ILE A 227 9.78 -11.56 -22.49
C ILE A 227 8.32 -12.00 -22.44
N MET A 228 8.05 -13.27 -22.75
CA MET A 228 6.68 -13.83 -22.71
C MET A 228 6.13 -13.84 -21.29
N SER A 229 6.94 -14.18 -20.29
CA SER A 229 6.49 -14.23 -18.90
C SER A 229 6.01 -12.87 -18.44
N ALA A 230 6.77 -11.83 -18.76
CA ALA A 230 6.39 -10.49 -18.40
C ALA A 230 5.09 -10.06 -19.10
N LEU A 231 4.90 -10.42 -20.39
CA LEU A 231 3.69 -10.10 -21.13
C LEU A 231 2.46 -10.78 -20.51
N ILE A 232 2.60 -12.05 -20.13
CA ILE A 232 1.55 -12.82 -19.43
C ILE A 232 1.27 -12.20 -18.05
N CYS A 233 2.30 -11.84 -17.28
CA CYS A 233 2.14 -11.18 -15.98
C CYS A 233 1.36 -9.87 -16.08
N ASN A 234 1.71 -8.99 -17.02
CA ASN A 234 1.00 -7.73 -17.25
C ASN A 234 -0.45 -7.94 -17.66
N GLN A 235 -0.74 -9.01 -18.43
CA GLN A 235 -2.11 -9.36 -18.82
C GLN A 235 -2.91 -10.00 -17.66
N ALA A 236 -2.25 -10.71 -16.76
CA ALA A 236 -2.85 -11.40 -15.62
C ALA A 236 -3.12 -10.48 -14.41
N GLU A 237 -2.31 -9.43 -14.24
CA GLU A 237 -2.40 -8.45 -13.15
C GLU A 237 -3.82 -7.90 -12.91
N PRO A 238 -4.57 -7.43 -13.94
CA PRO A 238 -5.93 -6.93 -13.74
C PRO A 238 -6.89 -7.97 -13.16
N TYR A 239 -6.76 -9.25 -13.56
CA TYR A 239 -7.62 -10.34 -13.08
C TYR A 239 -7.28 -10.70 -11.63
N LEU A 240 -5.98 -10.73 -11.29
CA LEU A 240 -5.53 -10.92 -9.92
C LEU A 240 -6.03 -9.80 -9.00
N SER A 241 -5.91 -8.54 -9.45
CA SER A 241 -6.40 -7.37 -8.70
C SER A 241 -7.90 -7.48 -8.42
N LYS A 242 -8.72 -7.84 -9.43
CA LYS A 242 -10.16 -8.02 -9.26
C LYS A 242 -10.51 -9.17 -8.31
N TYR A 243 -9.80 -10.29 -8.39
CA TYR A 243 -9.99 -11.42 -7.48
C TYR A 243 -9.65 -11.05 -6.03
N LEU A 244 -8.51 -10.36 -5.83
CA LEU A 244 -8.07 -9.90 -4.52
C LEU A 244 -9.06 -8.88 -3.95
N ASN A 245 -9.53 -7.91 -4.73
CA ASN A 245 -10.55 -6.95 -4.31
C ASN A 245 -11.80 -7.66 -3.79
N ASN A 246 -12.38 -8.58 -4.57
CA ASN A 246 -13.56 -9.34 -4.17
C ASN A 246 -13.35 -10.14 -2.88
N ARG A 247 -12.15 -10.73 -2.71
CA ARG A 247 -11.80 -11.47 -1.51
C ARG A 247 -11.65 -10.54 -0.31
N GLN A 248 -10.98 -9.41 -0.46
CA GLN A 248 -10.80 -8.43 0.60
C GLN A 248 -12.11 -7.79 1.02
N ASN A 249 -12.97 -7.44 0.07
CA ASN A 249 -14.27 -6.86 0.33
C ASN A 249 -15.13 -7.81 1.18
N LYS A 250 -15.22 -9.09 0.77
CA LYS A 250 -15.90 -10.14 1.56
C LYS A 250 -15.27 -10.38 2.93
N GLN A 251 -13.95 -10.24 3.05
CA GLN A 251 -13.28 -10.36 4.35
C GLN A 251 -13.62 -9.19 5.26
N ALA A 252 -13.65 -7.97 4.72
CA ALA A 252 -14.04 -6.77 5.47
C ALA A 252 -15.50 -6.85 5.92
N ASP A 253 -16.43 -7.26 5.07
CA ASP A 253 -17.85 -7.41 5.43
C ASP A 253 -18.03 -8.38 6.61
N LYS A 254 -17.29 -9.50 6.60
CA LYS A 254 -17.29 -10.47 7.71
C LYS A 254 -16.79 -9.90 9.04
N ILE A 255 -15.94 -8.87 9.03
CA ILE A 255 -15.47 -8.22 10.25
C ILE A 255 -16.64 -7.48 10.91
N LEU A 256 -17.38 -6.67 10.16
CA LEU A 256 -18.53 -5.95 10.73
C LEU A 256 -19.70 -6.87 11.05
N ASP A 257 -19.97 -7.87 10.21
CA ASP A 257 -21.10 -8.79 10.40
C ASP A 257 -20.95 -9.69 11.61
N ASN A 258 -19.72 -10.09 11.94
CA ASN A 258 -19.41 -10.96 13.07
C ASN A 258 -18.38 -10.32 14.01
N PHE A 259 -18.53 -9.01 14.28
CA PHE A 259 -17.52 -8.22 14.99
C PHE A 259 -17.06 -8.86 16.30
N SER A 260 -18.00 -9.23 17.17
CA SER A 260 -17.70 -9.83 18.48
C SER A 260 -16.89 -11.13 18.39
N ASP A 261 -17.14 -11.97 17.38
CA ASP A 261 -16.36 -13.19 17.16
C ASP A 261 -15.02 -12.91 16.47
N TYR A 262 -14.97 -11.90 15.61
CA TYR A 262 -13.75 -11.52 14.92
C TYR A 262 -12.70 -10.92 15.88
N VAL A 263 -13.13 -10.13 16.86
CA VAL A 263 -12.29 -9.56 17.93
C VAL A 263 -11.47 -10.62 18.65
N LYS A 264 -11.99 -11.85 18.81
CA LYS A 264 -11.27 -12.97 19.45
C LYS A 264 -9.95 -13.31 18.76
N LYS A 265 -9.81 -13.03 17.46
CA LYS A 265 -8.55 -13.26 16.71
C LYS A 265 -7.45 -12.27 17.06
N HIS A 266 -7.83 -11.10 17.57
CA HIS A 266 -6.93 -10.01 17.94
C HIS A 266 -6.69 -9.95 19.45
N GLN A 267 -7.20 -10.92 20.22
CA GLN A 267 -6.92 -11.00 21.65
C GLN A 267 -5.44 -11.31 21.88
N ASP A 268 -4.72 -10.33 22.41
CA ASP A 268 -3.36 -10.46 22.87
C ASP A 268 -3.30 -10.34 24.39
N ASN A 269 -2.67 -11.33 25.03
CA ASN A 269 -2.48 -11.38 26.48
C ASN A 269 -1.13 -10.81 26.92
N SER A 270 -0.34 -10.22 26.02
CA SER A 270 1.00 -9.68 26.30
C SER A 270 1.02 -8.70 27.48
N ILE A 271 0.17 -7.66 27.46
CA ILE A 271 0.07 -6.66 28.54
C ILE A 271 -0.30 -7.34 29.86
N ARG A 272 -1.31 -8.22 29.83
CA ARG A 272 -1.76 -8.97 31.01
C ARG A 272 -0.64 -9.81 31.62
N ASN A 273 0.08 -10.56 30.78
CA ASN A 273 1.18 -11.41 31.20
C ASN A 273 2.36 -10.59 31.73
N ASN A 274 2.65 -9.43 31.13
CA ASN A 274 3.71 -8.54 31.59
C ASN A 274 3.37 -7.89 32.93
N ILE A 275 2.11 -7.49 33.13
CA ILE A 275 1.64 -6.97 34.43
C ILE A 275 1.68 -8.05 35.50
N GLU A 276 1.31 -9.29 35.18
CA GLU A 276 1.42 -10.40 36.14
C GLU A 276 2.88 -10.63 36.58
N LYS A 277 3.83 -10.62 35.63
CA LYS A 277 5.27 -10.70 35.96
C LYS A 277 5.73 -9.55 36.85
N ILE A 278 5.28 -8.32 36.59
CA ILE A 278 5.62 -7.16 37.42
C ILE A 278 5.08 -7.37 38.84
N ILE A 279 3.84 -7.84 38.97
CA ILE A 279 3.21 -8.15 40.26
C ILE A 279 3.97 -9.24 41.01
N GLU A 280 4.35 -10.35 40.34
CA GLU A 280 5.12 -11.44 40.95
C GLU A 280 6.47 -10.97 41.50
N LEU A 281 7.18 -10.11 40.76
CA LEU A 281 8.52 -9.62 41.13
C LEU A 281 8.51 -8.53 42.22
N HIS A 282 7.42 -7.77 42.33
CA HIS A 282 7.34 -6.58 43.19
C HIS A 282 6.21 -6.62 44.21
N LYS A 283 5.63 -7.81 44.44
CA LYS A 283 4.55 -8.01 45.40
C LYS A 283 4.90 -7.41 46.77
N ASP A 284 3.98 -6.61 47.30
CA ASP A 284 4.05 -5.96 48.62
C ASP A 284 5.26 -5.01 48.82
N LYS A 285 6.03 -4.72 47.75
CA LYS A 285 7.11 -3.73 47.77
C LYS A 285 6.55 -2.30 47.65
N HIS A 286 7.34 -1.33 48.11
CA HIS A 286 7.07 0.10 47.90
C HIS A 286 7.15 0.45 46.41
N ILE A 287 6.29 1.36 45.97
CA ILE A 287 6.25 1.83 44.59
C ILE A 287 7.19 3.03 44.46
N ASP A 288 8.41 2.77 44.02
CA ASP A 288 9.33 3.83 43.60
C ASP A 288 8.98 4.35 42.20
N ASN A 289 9.73 5.35 41.73
CA ASN A 289 9.50 5.95 40.42
C ASN A 289 9.80 4.98 39.26
N GLU A 290 10.76 4.08 39.42
CA GLU A 290 11.15 3.11 38.38
C GLU A 290 10.06 2.06 38.18
N LEU A 291 9.51 1.51 39.27
CA LEU A 291 8.40 0.57 39.23
C LEU A 291 7.13 1.25 38.69
N ALA A 292 6.84 2.49 39.10
CA ALA A 292 5.70 3.24 38.57
C ALA A 292 5.83 3.47 37.05
N GLU A 293 7.02 3.80 36.57
CA GLU A 293 7.30 3.98 35.14
C GLU A 293 7.21 2.65 34.38
N LEU A 294 7.72 1.55 34.93
CA LEU A 294 7.60 0.21 34.34
C LEU A 294 6.14 -0.23 34.18
N ILE A 295 5.31 -0.05 35.22
CA ILE A 295 3.87 -0.36 35.17
C ILE A 295 3.18 0.53 34.12
N THR A 296 3.48 1.83 34.13
CA THR A 296 2.89 2.78 33.19
C THR A 296 3.21 2.40 31.75
N ASN A 297 4.50 2.23 31.42
CA ASN A 297 4.95 1.94 30.07
C ASN A 297 4.38 0.62 29.55
N THR A 298 4.23 -0.39 30.43
CA THR A 298 3.61 -1.67 30.08
C THR A 298 2.12 -1.51 29.73
N LEU A 299 1.37 -0.72 30.51
CA LEU A 299 -0.06 -0.51 30.28
C LEU A 299 -0.34 0.40 29.09
N THR A 300 0.53 1.37 28.82
CA THR A 300 0.39 2.33 27.71
C THR A 300 1.04 1.88 26.41
N GLU A 301 1.63 0.68 26.36
CA GLU A 301 2.25 0.14 25.15
C GLU A 301 1.25 0.24 23.99
N GLY A 302 1.64 0.79 22.83
CA GLY A 302 0.77 0.88 21.65
C GLY A 302 -0.47 1.78 21.78
N MET A 303 -0.60 2.61 22.82
CA MET A 303 -1.60 3.69 22.88
C MET A 303 -1.10 4.93 22.10
N ASP A 304 -2.01 5.77 21.63
CA ASP A 304 -1.66 7.09 21.10
C ASP A 304 -1.14 8.01 22.22
N LEU A 305 -0.37 9.04 21.85
CA LEU A 305 0.30 9.94 22.79
C LEU A 305 -0.68 10.61 23.76
N VAL A 306 -1.83 11.10 23.27
CA VAL A 306 -2.78 11.90 24.07
C VAL A 306 -3.48 11.02 25.09
N THR A 307 -3.93 9.83 24.68
CA THR A 307 -4.53 8.86 25.59
C THR A 307 -3.50 8.32 26.58
N ALA A 308 -2.26 8.04 26.14
CA ALA A 308 -1.18 7.56 26.99
C ALA A 308 -0.78 8.58 28.08
N GLU A 309 -0.68 9.87 27.74
CA GLU A 309 -0.40 10.92 28.73
C GLU A 309 -1.54 11.08 29.75
N SER A 310 -2.79 11.01 29.27
CA SER A 310 -3.97 11.06 30.14
C SER A 310 -4.03 9.86 31.07
N PHE A 311 -3.74 8.67 30.55
CA PHE A 311 -3.63 7.42 31.31
C PHE A 311 -2.52 7.48 32.34
N LYS A 312 -1.33 7.96 31.97
CA LYS A 312 -0.21 8.15 32.88
C LYS A 312 -0.57 9.10 34.02
N ALA A 313 -1.31 10.17 33.74
CA ALA A 313 -1.74 11.11 34.77
C ALA A 313 -2.73 10.48 35.77
N ASP A 314 -3.70 9.69 35.30
CA ASP A 314 -4.64 8.98 36.15
C ASP A 314 -3.96 7.85 36.93
N LEU A 315 -3.15 7.02 36.26
CA LEU A 315 -2.42 5.92 36.87
C LEU A 315 -1.48 6.41 37.96
N ASN A 316 -0.73 7.50 37.72
CA ASN A 316 0.12 8.08 38.77
C ASN A 316 -0.68 8.50 39.99
N ALA A 317 -1.87 9.09 39.82
CA ALA A 317 -2.75 9.43 40.95
C ALA A 317 -3.26 8.19 41.70
N ILE A 318 -3.36 7.04 41.04
CA ILE A 318 -3.76 5.76 41.66
C ILE A 318 -2.57 5.07 42.34
N LEU A 319 -1.39 5.12 41.72
CA LEU A 319 -0.15 4.52 42.25
C LEU A 319 0.41 5.32 43.42
N THR A 320 -0.04 6.55 43.66
CA THR A 320 0.44 7.40 44.75
C THR A 320 -0.72 7.91 45.60
N ASP A 321 -0.66 7.73 46.91
CA ASP A 321 -1.60 8.34 47.87
C ASP A 321 -1.19 9.78 48.26
N GLY A 322 -0.14 10.32 47.64
CA GLY A 322 0.43 11.62 47.97
C GLY A 322 1.31 11.62 49.22
N THR A 323 1.53 10.46 49.84
CA THR A 323 2.32 10.30 51.07
C THR A 323 3.62 9.51 50.82
N TYR A 324 4.59 9.75 51.69
CA TYR A 324 5.95 9.21 51.60
C TYR A 324 6.31 8.50 52.89
N THR A 325 7.04 7.39 52.76
CA THR A 325 7.53 6.61 53.89
C THR A 325 8.97 7.00 54.17
N ILE A 326 9.27 7.20 55.45
CA ILE A 326 10.60 7.54 55.92
C ILE A 326 11.13 6.34 56.68
N ASP A 327 12.19 5.75 56.14
CA ASP A 327 12.94 4.65 56.74
C ASP A 327 14.35 5.10 57.14
N GLU A 328 15.11 4.21 57.77
CA GLU A 328 16.48 4.51 58.19
C GLU A 328 17.39 4.86 57.01
N ASN A 329 17.18 4.26 55.83
CA ASN A 329 17.94 4.59 54.63
C ASN A 329 17.65 6.01 54.13
N THR A 330 16.42 6.48 54.28
CA THR A 330 16.04 7.87 53.99
C THR A 330 16.84 8.82 54.87
N ALA A 331 16.92 8.55 56.18
CA ALA A 331 17.73 9.35 57.12
C ALA A 331 19.22 9.37 56.72
N LYS A 332 19.82 8.21 56.45
CA LYS A 332 21.23 8.11 56.00
C LYS A 332 21.48 8.91 54.71
N ASN A 333 20.53 8.84 53.76
CA ASN A 333 20.65 9.52 52.49
C ASN A 333 20.49 11.04 52.60
N VAL A 334 19.77 11.54 53.62
CA VAL A 334 19.72 12.99 53.90
C VAL A 334 21.12 13.51 54.27
N THR A 335 21.86 12.81 55.13
CA THR A 335 23.26 13.13 55.47
C THR A 335 24.14 13.18 54.22
N LYS A 336 24.13 12.13 53.39
CA LYS A 336 24.92 12.06 52.15
C LYS A 336 24.58 13.19 51.17
N SER A 337 23.29 13.52 51.05
CA SER A 337 22.81 14.58 50.16
C SER A 337 23.25 15.96 50.63
N LEU A 338 23.25 16.20 51.95
CA LEU A 338 23.76 17.43 52.56
C LEU A 338 25.28 17.56 52.39
N GLN A 339 26.04 16.50 52.69
CA GLN A 339 27.49 16.47 52.49
C GLN A 339 27.86 16.81 51.05
N LYS A 340 27.26 16.11 50.08
CA LYS A 340 27.51 16.37 48.66
C LYS A 340 27.14 17.79 48.22
N LYS A 341 26.10 18.39 48.83
CA LYS A 341 25.70 19.76 48.49
C LYS A 341 26.70 20.79 49.00
N LEU A 342 27.37 20.51 50.10
CA LEU A 342 28.29 21.44 50.77
C LEU A 342 29.77 21.18 50.44
N ASP A 343 30.13 19.99 49.94
CA ASP A 343 31.49 19.54 49.57
C ASP A 343 32.22 20.42 48.53
N GLY A 344 31.50 21.29 47.81
CA GLY A 344 32.05 22.21 46.80
C GLY A 344 32.26 23.64 47.28
N HIS A 345 32.03 23.91 48.56
CA HIS A 345 32.16 25.24 49.17
C HIS A 345 33.43 25.34 50.02
N LYS A 346 33.88 26.56 50.35
CA LYS A 346 35.13 26.83 51.09
C LYS A 346 35.03 26.49 52.60
N PHE A 347 34.41 25.37 52.95
CA PHE A 347 34.31 24.91 54.33
C PHE A 347 35.48 24.00 54.68
N SER A 348 35.96 24.08 55.92
CA SER A 348 36.95 23.12 56.42
C SER A 348 36.33 21.73 56.56
N LYS A 349 37.16 20.68 56.45
CA LYS A 349 36.70 19.30 56.63
C LYS A 349 36.15 19.06 58.04
N GLU A 350 36.79 19.66 59.04
CA GLU A 350 36.38 19.62 60.44
C GLU A 350 35.02 20.30 60.67
N PHE A 351 34.79 21.46 60.03
CA PHE A 351 33.49 22.14 60.08
C PHE A 351 32.38 21.26 59.49
N MET A 352 32.64 20.68 58.32
CA MET A 352 31.68 19.81 57.62
C MET A 352 31.31 18.56 58.43
N GLU A 353 32.29 17.90 59.05
CA GLU A 353 32.09 16.72 59.91
C GLU A 353 31.36 17.06 61.23
N THR A 354 31.49 18.30 61.72
CA THR A 354 30.83 18.77 62.95
C THR A 354 29.40 19.25 62.70
N VAL A 355 29.17 19.94 61.58
CA VAL A 355 27.92 20.64 61.30
C VAL A 355 26.84 19.72 60.74
N ILE A 356 27.20 18.82 59.83
CA ILE A 356 26.25 17.90 59.22
C ILE A 356 26.12 16.67 60.11
N PRO A 357 24.92 16.35 60.63
CA PRO A 357 24.76 15.15 61.45
C PRO A 357 25.15 13.90 60.65
N ASN A 358 26.03 13.09 61.22
CA ASN A 358 26.45 11.83 60.62
C ASN A 358 25.27 10.84 60.51
N GLU A 359 25.47 9.71 59.83
CA GLU A 359 24.38 8.76 59.57
C GLU A 359 23.65 8.30 60.86
N GLU A 360 24.38 8.00 61.93
CA GLU A 360 23.80 7.57 63.20
C GLU A 360 23.05 8.69 63.92
N GLN A 361 23.62 9.91 63.94
CA GLN A 361 22.99 11.10 64.51
C GLN A 361 21.71 11.46 63.76
N MET A 362 21.69 11.33 62.43
CA MET A 362 20.50 11.59 61.62
C MET A 362 19.40 10.56 61.88
N ILE A 363 19.76 9.27 62.02
CA ILE A 363 18.80 8.23 62.42
C ILE A 363 18.24 8.52 63.81
N LYS A 364 19.09 8.87 64.76
CA LYS A 364 18.67 9.21 66.13
C LYS A 364 17.72 10.41 66.13
N LEU A 365 18.05 11.49 65.41
CA LEU A 365 17.20 12.66 65.24
C LEU A 365 15.82 12.28 64.69
N PHE A 366 15.77 11.43 63.67
CA PHE A 366 14.51 10.99 63.06
C PHE A 366 13.71 10.09 64.02
N ARG A 367 14.36 9.26 64.82
CA ARG A 367 13.72 8.38 65.82
C ARG A 367 13.12 9.18 66.97
N GLU A 368 13.88 10.07 67.58
CA GLU A 368 13.47 10.88 68.73
C GLU A 368 12.31 11.84 68.39
N ASN A 369 12.20 12.25 67.13
CA ASN A 369 11.12 13.11 66.66
C ASN A 369 9.94 12.34 66.04
N ASN A 370 9.88 11.00 66.18
CA ASN A 370 8.82 10.14 65.62
C ASN A 370 8.61 10.33 64.11
N LEU A 371 9.70 10.48 63.35
CA LEU A 371 9.67 10.76 61.91
C LEU A 371 9.73 9.48 61.04
N PHE A 372 9.94 8.30 61.62
CA PHE A 372 9.96 7.02 60.90
C PHE A 372 8.56 6.41 60.74
N ASN A 373 8.35 5.67 59.64
CA ASN A 373 7.14 4.88 59.37
C ASN A 373 5.80 5.65 59.40
N SER A 374 5.83 6.98 59.39
CA SER A 374 4.64 7.83 59.22
C SER A 374 4.41 8.10 57.74
N SER A 375 3.20 7.82 57.22
CA SER A 375 2.78 8.32 55.91
C SER A 375 2.76 9.84 55.97
N THR A 376 3.80 10.46 55.43
CA THR A 376 4.05 11.89 55.54
C THR A 376 3.76 12.55 54.20
N ASP A 377 2.93 13.58 54.18
CA ASP A 377 2.69 14.38 52.98
C ASP A 377 3.78 15.44 52.76
N LYS A 378 3.69 16.18 51.66
CA LYS A 378 4.67 17.25 51.38
C LYS A 378 4.64 18.40 52.40
N ALA A 379 3.54 18.59 53.13
CA ALA A 379 3.48 19.56 54.23
C ALA A 379 4.28 19.06 55.44
N GLY A 380 4.21 17.77 55.75
CA GLY A 380 5.00 17.12 56.79
C GLY A 380 6.51 17.13 56.52
N PHE A 381 6.94 17.21 55.25
CA PHE A 381 8.36 17.41 54.91
C PHE A 381 8.94 18.69 55.48
N GLN A 382 8.13 19.74 55.62
CA GLN A 382 8.62 21.00 56.18
C GLN A 382 9.04 20.79 57.64
N LYS A 383 8.30 20.01 58.43
CA LYS A 383 8.67 19.68 59.82
C LYS A 383 10.03 18.97 59.90
N ILE A 384 10.28 18.04 58.99
CA ILE A 384 11.56 17.30 58.93
C ILE A 384 12.70 18.23 58.54
N ILE A 385 12.47 19.08 57.53
CA ILE A 385 13.45 20.08 57.09
C ILE A 385 13.77 21.03 58.22
N ASP A 386 12.76 21.56 58.91
CA ASP A 386 12.93 22.49 60.02
C ASP A 386 13.73 21.84 61.15
N LYS A 387 13.46 20.57 61.49
CA LYS A 387 14.25 19.84 62.50
C LYS A 387 15.70 19.62 62.10
N VAL A 388 15.95 19.21 60.86
CA VAL A 388 17.32 19.05 60.36
C VAL A 388 18.05 20.39 60.30
N MET A 389 17.37 21.46 59.87
CA MET A 389 17.93 22.81 59.83
C MET A 389 18.24 23.34 61.23
N LEU A 390 17.35 23.14 62.21
CA LEU A 390 17.61 23.50 63.60
C LEU A 390 18.84 22.78 64.17
N THR A 391 18.99 21.48 63.90
CA THR A 391 20.20 20.74 64.33
C THR A 391 21.47 21.29 63.67
N ILE A 392 21.41 21.64 62.37
CA ILE A 392 22.53 22.27 61.67
C ILE A 392 22.85 23.64 62.29
N GLU A 393 21.83 24.44 62.62
CA GLU A 393 21.99 25.73 63.30
C GLU A 393 22.70 25.60 64.64
N ASP A 394 22.25 24.66 65.47
CA ASP A 394 22.84 24.38 66.78
C ASP A 394 24.29 23.90 66.66
N ASN A 395 24.59 23.07 65.67
CA ASN A 395 25.95 22.58 65.42
C ASN A 395 26.89 23.69 64.93
N VAL A 396 26.43 24.58 64.03
CA VAL A 396 27.23 25.73 63.56
C VAL A 396 27.52 26.69 64.71
N ASN A 397 26.51 27.02 65.53
CA ASN A 397 26.69 27.89 66.69
C ASN A 397 27.67 27.27 67.71
N SER A 398 27.55 25.96 67.94
CA SER A 398 28.46 25.22 68.81
C SER A 398 29.90 25.19 68.30
N TYR A 399 30.11 25.03 67.00
CA TYR A 399 31.43 25.11 66.38
C TYR A 399 32.01 26.53 66.50
N ASN A 400 31.24 27.55 66.10
CA ASN A 400 31.66 28.96 66.14
C ASN A 400 32.00 29.46 67.55
N GLY A 401 31.37 28.89 68.58
CA GLY A 401 31.67 29.19 69.99
C GLY A 401 33.00 28.59 70.48
N ARG A 402 33.57 27.62 69.76
CA ARG A 402 34.81 26.92 70.13
C ARG A 402 36.03 27.37 69.32
N VAL A 403 35.82 28.04 68.19
CA VAL A 403 36.89 28.49 67.29
C VAL A 403 37.11 30.01 67.36
N PRO A 404 38.33 30.50 67.08
CA PRO A 404 38.63 31.93 66.97
C PRO A 404 37.79 32.62 65.91
N GLU A 405 37.56 33.93 66.07
CA GLU A 405 36.67 34.73 65.20
C GLU A 405 37.02 34.63 63.71
N ALA A 406 38.31 34.53 63.37
CA ALA A 406 38.80 34.38 62.00
C ALA A 406 38.46 33.04 61.33
N GLN A 407 38.00 32.04 62.10
CA GLN A 407 37.64 30.70 61.63
C GLN A 407 36.13 30.41 61.78
N ARG A 408 35.35 31.41 62.21
CA ARG A 408 33.89 31.28 62.33
C ARG A 408 33.26 31.29 60.95
N GLU A 409 32.26 30.43 60.77
CA GLU A 409 31.51 30.31 59.54
C GLU A 409 30.16 31.03 59.66
N GLU A 410 29.72 31.71 58.60
CA GLU A 410 28.46 32.43 58.61
C GLU A 410 27.27 31.47 58.52
N LEU A 411 26.49 31.39 59.60
CA LEU A 411 25.28 30.56 59.63
C LEU A 411 24.30 30.89 58.49
N ASP A 412 24.17 32.17 58.17
CA ASP A 412 23.29 32.68 57.12
C ASP A 412 23.72 32.19 55.73
N TYR A 413 25.02 32.06 55.51
CA TYR A 413 25.59 31.49 54.28
C TYR A 413 25.27 30.00 54.17
N VAL A 414 25.47 29.21 55.23
CA VAL A 414 25.14 27.78 55.29
C VAL A 414 23.64 27.54 55.04
N LYS A 415 22.76 28.32 55.69
CA LYS A 415 21.31 28.28 55.46
C LYS A 415 20.95 28.57 54.01
N LYS A 416 21.52 29.64 53.43
CA LYS A 416 21.29 30.01 52.02
C LYS A 416 21.69 28.89 51.07
N LEU A 417 22.81 28.20 51.30
CA LEU A 417 23.25 27.10 50.45
C LEU A 417 22.29 25.91 50.41
N ILE A 418 21.52 25.69 51.48
CA ILE A 418 20.53 24.62 51.58
C ILE A 418 19.15 25.09 51.07
N ILE A 419 18.61 26.18 51.63
CA ILE A 419 17.21 26.62 51.45
C ILE A 419 16.97 27.28 50.07
N SER A 420 17.99 27.88 49.44
CA SER A 420 17.84 28.52 48.12
C SER A 420 17.45 27.56 46.98
N ASN A 421 17.59 26.25 47.20
CA ASN A 421 17.25 25.23 46.21
C ASN A 421 15.77 24.82 46.30
N LYS A 422 15.11 24.62 45.16
CA LYS A 422 13.69 24.19 45.07
C LYS A 422 13.54 22.80 44.45
N GLY A 423 12.44 22.12 44.75
CA GLY A 423 12.09 20.81 44.18
C GLY A 423 13.20 19.78 44.40
N ASP A 424 13.59 19.07 43.34
CA ASP A 424 14.60 18.01 43.38
C ASP A 424 16.05 18.52 43.55
N LYS A 425 16.27 19.84 43.51
CA LYS A 425 17.57 20.44 43.80
C LYS A 425 17.81 20.63 45.30
N HIS A 426 16.75 20.56 46.12
CA HIS A 426 16.87 20.73 47.57
C HIS A 426 17.43 19.46 48.22
N PRO A 427 18.53 19.53 49.00
CA PRO A 427 19.28 18.34 49.44
C PRO A 427 18.43 17.40 50.31
N ILE A 428 17.54 17.94 51.15
CA ILE A 428 16.62 17.15 51.98
C ILE A 428 15.39 16.68 51.19
N LYS A 429 14.61 17.60 50.57
CA LYS A 429 13.37 17.24 49.82
C LYS A 429 13.60 16.20 48.74
N ARG A 430 14.73 16.24 48.02
CA ARG A 430 15.07 15.25 46.99
C ARG A 430 15.11 13.83 47.55
N VAL A 431 15.62 13.65 48.77
CA VAL A 431 15.70 12.34 49.42
C VAL A 431 14.33 11.91 49.93
N LEU A 432 13.61 12.81 50.58
CA LEU A 432 12.27 12.54 51.11
C LEU A 432 11.26 12.19 50.00
N ASN A 433 11.39 12.75 48.80
CA ASN A 433 10.52 12.46 47.65
C ASN A 433 10.73 11.05 47.03
N LYS A 434 11.72 10.25 47.46
CA LYS A 434 12.07 8.99 46.78
C LYS A 434 11.18 7.80 47.12
N LEU A 435 10.82 7.63 48.40
CA LEU A 435 10.06 6.47 48.88
C LEU A 435 8.60 6.84 49.09
N LYS A 436 7.75 6.50 48.11
CA LYS A 436 6.30 6.67 48.25
C LYS A 436 5.75 5.62 49.21
N SER A 437 4.74 6.00 49.99
CA SER A 437 4.14 5.09 50.98
C SER A 437 3.28 4.01 50.36
N SER A 438 2.79 4.23 49.15
CA SER A 438 2.00 3.25 48.43
C SER A 438 2.81 1.97 48.17
N LYS A 439 2.23 0.84 48.60
CA LYS A 439 2.74 -0.50 48.34
C LYS A 439 1.94 -1.15 47.23
N LEU A 440 2.57 -2.06 46.48
CA LEU A 440 1.90 -2.91 45.52
C LEU A 440 1.10 -4.01 46.24
N ASN A 441 0.07 -3.61 46.97
CA ASN A 441 -0.79 -4.48 47.78
C ASN A 441 -1.85 -5.21 46.93
N SER A 442 -2.58 -6.14 47.54
CA SER A 442 -3.60 -6.96 46.86
C SER A 442 -4.68 -6.13 46.14
N THR A 443 -5.11 -5.01 46.72
CA THR A 443 -6.10 -4.11 46.12
C THR A 443 -5.56 -3.47 44.84
N LEU A 444 -4.35 -2.93 44.88
CA LEU A 444 -3.73 -2.31 43.71
C LEU A 444 -3.38 -3.35 42.65
N GLN A 445 -2.89 -4.54 43.03
CA GLN A 445 -2.66 -5.65 42.11
C GLN A 445 -3.95 -6.04 41.37
N SER A 446 -5.07 -6.18 42.09
CA SER A 446 -6.38 -6.48 41.49
C SER A 446 -6.80 -5.39 40.50
N LYS A 447 -6.62 -4.12 40.89
CA LYS A 447 -6.93 -2.97 40.03
C LYS A 447 -6.08 -2.95 38.76
N LEU A 448 -4.77 -3.21 38.86
CA LEU A 448 -3.87 -3.29 37.70
C LEU A 448 -4.25 -4.43 36.76
N ARG A 449 -4.62 -5.61 37.29
CA ARG A 449 -5.12 -6.73 36.48
C ARG A 449 -6.41 -6.37 35.75
N HIS A 450 -7.35 -5.73 36.43
CA HIS A 450 -8.60 -5.27 35.84
C HIS A 450 -8.35 -4.28 34.70
N VAL A 451 -7.52 -3.25 34.92
CA VAL A 451 -7.16 -2.25 33.90
C VAL A 451 -6.42 -2.90 32.72
N ALA A 452 -5.49 -3.82 32.97
CA ALA A 452 -4.80 -4.56 31.91
C ALA A 452 -5.77 -5.35 31.02
N ASN A 453 -6.81 -5.95 31.60
CA ASN A 453 -7.86 -6.66 30.86
C ASN A 453 -8.70 -5.70 30.01
N LEU A 454 -9.10 -4.54 30.56
CA LEU A 454 -9.84 -3.52 29.82
C LEU A 454 -9.05 -3.03 28.59
N ILE A 455 -7.77 -2.70 28.79
CA ILE A 455 -6.89 -2.24 27.70
C ILE A 455 -6.69 -3.33 26.65
N SER A 456 -6.42 -4.57 27.06
CA SER A 456 -6.19 -5.68 26.13
C SER A 456 -7.46 -5.99 25.31
N GLY A 457 -8.63 -5.94 25.94
CA GLY A 457 -9.92 -6.08 25.27
C GLY A 457 -10.18 -4.96 24.27
N PHE A 458 -10.01 -3.70 24.70
CA PHE A 458 -10.21 -2.54 23.83
C PHE A 458 -9.24 -2.54 22.64
N LYS A 459 -7.97 -2.89 22.84
CA LYS A 459 -7.00 -3.04 21.73
C LYS A 459 -7.42 -4.07 20.70
N ALA A 460 -8.00 -5.19 21.13
CA ALA A 460 -8.50 -6.20 20.20
C ALA A 460 -9.70 -5.68 19.40
N GLU A 461 -10.57 -4.88 20.03
CA GLU A 461 -11.69 -4.21 19.35
C GLU A 461 -11.19 -3.15 18.35
N THR A 462 -10.24 -2.30 18.73
CA THR A 462 -9.67 -1.29 17.82
C THR A 462 -8.91 -1.94 16.67
N ALA A 463 -8.12 -3.00 16.91
CA ALA A 463 -7.42 -3.73 15.85
C ALA A 463 -8.38 -4.32 14.80
N ALA A 464 -9.54 -4.83 15.23
CA ALA A 464 -10.57 -5.30 14.31
C ALA A 464 -11.18 -4.16 13.47
N LEU A 465 -11.44 -3.00 14.10
CA LEU A 465 -11.95 -1.81 13.41
C LEU A 465 -10.92 -1.23 12.43
N ASP A 466 -9.65 -1.16 12.83
CA ASP A 466 -8.53 -0.72 12.00
C ASP A 466 -8.34 -1.62 10.78
N GLU A 467 -8.40 -2.94 10.97
CA GLU A 467 -8.30 -3.89 9.88
C GLU A 467 -9.47 -3.72 8.88
N TYR A 468 -10.68 -3.48 9.37
CA TYR A 468 -11.83 -3.17 8.52
C TYR A 468 -11.61 -1.88 7.72
N ALA A 469 -11.28 -0.77 8.39
CA ALA A 469 -11.06 0.53 7.77
C ALA A 469 -9.93 0.46 6.74
N LEU A 470 -8.81 -0.19 7.08
CA LEU A 470 -7.67 -0.36 6.18
C LEU A 470 -8.04 -1.16 4.93
N LYS A 471 -8.80 -2.26 5.04
CA LYS A 471 -9.23 -3.04 3.86
C LYS A 471 -10.19 -2.29 2.95
N LYS A 472 -11.10 -1.48 3.51
CA LYS A 472 -12.09 -0.73 2.74
C LYS A 472 -11.50 0.54 2.12
N VAL A 473 -10.91 1.41 2.94
CA VAL A 473 -10.53 2.77 2.53
C VAL A 473 -9.03 3.04 2.56
N GLY A 474 -8.20 2.11 3.02
CA GLY A 474 -6.76 2.29 3.09
C GLY A 474 -6.10 2.52 1.72
N SER A 475 -4.83 2.91 1.72
CA SER A 475 -4.10 3.28 0.49
C SER A 475 -3.34 2.13 -0.18
N ALA A 476 -3.40 0.91 0.38
CA ALA A 476 -2.72 -0.23 -0.21
C ALA A 476 -3.40 -0.64 -1.54
N PRO A 477 -2.67 -1.11 -2.57
CA PRO A 477 -3.23 -1.42 -3.89
C PRO A 477 -4.42 -2.39 -3.87
N GLU A 478 -4.45 -3.27 -2.88
CA GLU A 478 -5.47 -4.29 -2.67
C GLU A 478 -6.78 -3.80 -2.04
N THR A 479 -6.82 -2.60 -1.47
CA THR A 479 -8.01 -2.07 -0.81
C THR A 479 -9.11 -1.75 -1.81
N VAL A 480 -10.36 -1.68 -1.33
CA VAL A 480 -11.52 -1.41 -2.18
C VAL A 480 -11.39 -0.06 -2.88
N VAL A 481 -11.08 1.01 -2.12
CA VAL A 481 -10.90 2.36 -2.68
C VAL A 481 -9.74 2.43 -3.69
N ALA A 482 -8.58 1.84 -3.39
CA ALA A 482 -7.44 1.90 -4.30
C ALA A 482 -7.70 1.13 -5.61
N ASN A 483 -8.33 -0.04 -5.52
CA ASN A 483 -8.75 -0.80 -6.70
C ASN A 483 -9.77 -0.04 -7.54
N TYR A 484 -10.77 0.56 -6.89
CA TYR A 484 -11.75 1.41 -7.54
C TYR A 484 -11.08 2.55 -8.32
N TRP A 485 -10.13 3.25 -7.69
CA TRP A 485 -9.36 4.34 -8.33
C TRP A 485 -8.53 3.85 -9.54
N ASN A 486 -7.85 2.72 -9.39
CA ASN A 486 -7.04 2.10 -10.45
C ASN A 486 -7.90 1.67 -11.65
N ASN A 487 -9.07 1.10 -11.41
CA ASN A 487 -10.00 0.70 -12.48
C ASN A 487 -10.53 1.92 -13.22
N ILE A 488 -10.94 2.94 -12.48
CA ILE A 488 -11.61 4.09 -13.06
C ILE A 488 -10.67 5.00 -13.83
N SER A 489 -9.43 5.18 -13.39
CA SER A 489 -8.45 6.01 -14.10
C SER A 489 -8.34 5.64 -15.58
N LYS A 490 -8.29 4.34 -15.91
CA LYS A 490 -8.23 3.84 -17.29
C LYS A 490 -9.53 4.07 -18.05
N ASP A 491 -10.66 3.82 -17.41
CA ASP A 491 -11.96 4.01 -18.02
C ASP A 491 -12.26 5.48 -18.30
N LEU A 492 -11.84 6.41 -17.44
CA LEU A 492 -12.05 7.85 -17.63
C LEU A 492 -11.42 8.35 -18.94
N LEU A 493 -10.20 7.91 -19.27
CA LEU A 493 -9.56 8.26 -20.54
C LEU A 493 -10.43 7.82 -21.74
N LYS A 494 -11.05 6.64 -21.65
CA LYS A 494 -11.94 6.11 -22.69
C LYS A 494 -13.28 6.85 -22.73
N THR A 495 -13.89 7.09 -21.57
CA THR A 495 -15.16 7.83 -21.42
C THR A 495 -15.05 9.22 -22.05
N PHE A 496 -13.95 9.94 -21.81
CA PHE A 496 -13.70 11.27 -22.39
C PHE A 496 -13.12 11.25 -23.80
N GLY A 497 -12.96 10.07 -24.43
CA GLY A 497 -12.47 9.95 -25.80
C GLY A 497 -11.04 10.48 -25.99
N ILE A 498 -10.18 10.32 -24.98
CA ILE A 498 -8.77 10.69 -25.04
C ILE A 498 -8.00 9.53 -25.69
N THR A 499 -7.47 9.80 -26.87
CA THR A 499 -6.78 8.82 -27.69
C THR A 499 -5.34 8.64 -27.22
N PRO A 500 -4.73 7.47 -27.51
CA PRO A 500 -3.33 7.26 -27.17
C PRO A 500 -2.34 8.20 -27.86
N LYS A 501 -2.69 8.72 -29.05
CA LYS A 501 -1.88 9.73 -29.76
C LYS A 501 -1.89 11.06 -29.03
N GLU A 502 -3.03 11.45 -28.47
CA GLU A 502 -3.14 12.65 -27.62
C GLU A 502 -2.35 12.46 -26.32
N ILE A 503 -2.49 11.31 -25.64
CA ILE A 503 -1.72 10.98 -24.43
C ILE A 503 -0.21 11.08 -24.67
N GLU A 504 0.28 10.60 -25.82
CA GLU A 504 1.69 10.71 -26.19
C GLU A 504 2.18 12.16 -26.34
N LYS A 505 1.29 13.14 -26.51
CA LYS A 505 1.68 14.56 -26.53
C LYS A 505 1.67 15.19 -25.15
N VAL A 506 0.75 14.78 -24.28
CA VAL A 506 0.43 15.51 -23.04
C VAL A 506 0.87 14.82 -21.74
N ARG A 507 1.23 13.53 -21.75
CA ARG A 507 1.44 12.72 -20.51
C ARG A 507 2.47 13.25 -19.50
N PHE A 508 3.41 14.09 -19.92
CA PHE A 508 4.48 14.60 -19.05
C PHE A 508 4.29 16.07 -18.68
N ASP A 509 3.20 16.68 -19.11
CA ASP A 509 2.92 18.09 -18.91
C ASP A 509 1.45 18.25 -18.50
N GLU A 510 1.25 18.61 -17.24
CA GLU A 510 -0.08 18.78 -16.65
C GLU A 510 -0.85 19.93 -17.30
N HIS A 511 -0.16 21.00 -17.73
CA HIS A 511 -0.79 22.14 -18.39
C HIS A 511 -1.27 21.75 -19.80
N LEU A 512 -0.48 20.98 -20.56
CA LEU A 512 -0.93 20.44 -21.84
C LEU A 512 -2.09 19.44 -21.68
N MET A 513 -2.11 18.65 -20.59
CA MET A 513 -3.25 17.80 -20.27
C MET A 513 -4.49 18.63 -19.92
N GLY A 514 -4.33 19.70 -19.13
CA GLY A 514 -5.41 20.64 -18.81
C GLY A 514 -6.05 21.25 -20.05
N ALA A 515 -5.22 21.71 -21.00
CA ALA A 515 -5.68 22.24 -22.28
C ALA A 515 -6.46 21.21 -23.11
N LEU A 516 -5.95 19.98 -23.21
CA LEU A 516 -6.65 18.87 -23.88
C LEU A 516 -7.98 18.56 -23.18
N LEU A 517 -7.98 18.47 -21.85
CA LEU A 517 -9.15 18.15 -21.07
C LEU A 517 -10.24 19.21 -21.26
N ARG A 518 -9.86 20.49 -21.22
CA ARG A 518 -10.75 21.60 -21.51
C ARG A 518 -11.40 21.47 -22.89
N GLU A 519 -10.62 21.18 -23.94
CA GLU A 519 -11.16 20.96 -25.29
C GLU A 519 -12.18 19.81 -25.31
N LYS A 520 -11.88 18.70 -24.62
CA LYS A 520 -12.81 17.57 -24.50
C LYS A 520 -14.09 17.97 -23.78
N PHE A 521 -13.99 18.72 -22.68
CA PHE A 521 -15.15 19.19 -21.91
C PHE A 521 -16.04 20.11 -22.75
N GLU A 522 -15.47 21.11 -23.43
CA GLU A 522 -16.23 22.02 -24.32
C GLU A 522 -16.98 21.23 -25.40
N LYS A 523 -16.29 20.30 -26.06
CA LYS A 523 -16.90 19.45 -27.09
C LYS A 523 -18.00 18.55 -26.54
N ILE A 524 -17.76 17.83 -25.45
CA ILE A 524 -18.73 16.92 -24.82
C ILE A 524 -19.96 17.71 -24.36
N ALA A 525 -19.75 18.85 -23.70
CA ALA A 525 -20.82 19.69 -23.18
C ALA A 525 -21.70 20.31 -24.28
N SER A 526 -21.17 20.51 -25.49
CA SER A 526 -21.92 21.07 -26.61
C SER A 526 -22.94 20.11 -27.22
N ASP A 527 -22.68 18.80 -27.17
CA ASP A 527 -23.53 17.78 -27.81
C ASP A 527 -24.30 16.99 -26.76
N LYS A 528 -25.63 17.12 -26.74
CA LYS A 528 -26.48 16.48 -25.71
C LYS A 528 -26.32 14.96 -25.65
N PRO A 529 -26.37 14.19 -26.75
CA PRO A 529 -26.19 12.74 -26.70
C PRO A 529 -24.82 12.31 -26.13
N THR A 530 -23.74 13.00 -26.52
CA THR A 530 -22.41 12.73 -25.99
C THR A 530 -22.32 13.12 -24.50
N TYR A 531 -22.90 14.26 -24.13
CA TYR A 531 -23.00 14.71 -22.75
C TYR A 531 -23.72 13.69 -21.86
N ASP A 532 -24.93 13.28 -22.25
CA ASP A 532 -25.76 12.35 -21.49
C ASP A 532 -25.03 11.02 -21.25
N LYS A 533 -24.33 10.53 -22.28
CA LYS A 533 -23.50 9.33 -22.19
C LYS A 533 -22.36 9.50 -21.18
N VAL A 534 -21.55 10.55 -21.33
CA VAL A 534 -20.38 10.78 -20.48
C VAL A 534 -20.79 11.04 -19.03
N MET A 535 -21.77 11.90 -18.82
CA MET A 535 -22.30 12.22 -17.48
C MET A 535 -22.94 10.99 -16.84
N GLY A 536 -23.72 10.20 -17.59
CA GLY A 536 -24.28 8.94 -17.11
C GLY A 536 -23.22 7.93 -16.68
N GLU A 537 -22.13 7.79 -17.45
CA GLU A 537 -20.98 6.94 -17.09
C GLU A 537 -20.28 7.44 -15.80
N LEU A 538 -20.17 8.76 -15.58
CA LEU A 538 -19.61 9.34 -14.36
C LEU A 538 -20.48 9.06 -13.13
N ILE A 539 -21.80 9.27 -13.25
CA ILE A 539 -22.76 8.99 -12.18
C ILE A 539 -22.74 7.49 -11.85
N ALA A 540 -22.71 6.62 -12.86
CA ALA A 540 -22.62 5.18 -12.67
C ALA A 540 -21.34 4.74 -11.94
N LYS A 541 -20.22 5.42 -12.16
CA LYS A 541 -18.96 5.16 -11.43
C LYS A 541 -19.11 5.45 -9.93
N VAL A 542 -19.66 6.60 -9.57
CA VAL A 542 -19.94 6.93 -8.15
C VAL A 542 -20.94 5.94 -7.55
N ALA A 543 -21.96 5.53 -8.31
CA ALA A 543 -22.93 4.53 -7.86
C ALA A 543 -22.25 3.17 -7.61
N HIS A 544 -21.29 2.78 -8.46
CA HIS A 544 -20.49 1.58 -8.26
C HIS A 544 -19.66 1.67 -6.96
N LEU A 545 -19.06 2.82 -6.63
CA LEU A 545 -18.38 3.00 -5.34
C LEU A 545 -19.32 2.75 -4.16
N ASN A 546 -20.53 3.32 -4.21
CA ASN A 546 -21.56 3.12 -3.19
C ASN A 546 -22.06 1.65 -3.13
N SER A 547 -21.84 0.85 -4.18
CA SER A 547 -22.12 -0.59 -4.16
C SER A 547 -20.99 -1.41 -3.53
N GLU A 548 -19.73 -1.00 -3.73
CA GLU A 548 -18.56 -1.67 -3.14
C GLU A 548 -18.37 -1.29 -1.66
N ILE A 549 -18.67 -0.04 -1.31
CA ILE A 549 -18.69 0.51 0.04
C ILE A 549 -20.10 1.01 0.31
N LYS A 550 -20.94 0.13 0.85
CA LYS A 550 -22.33 0.46 1.14
C LYS A 550 -22.40 1.61 2.14
N PRO A 551 -23.20 2.66 1.87
CA PRO A 551 -23.33 3.77 2.81
C PRO A 551 -23.93 3.38 4.18
N SER A 552 -24.55 2.20 4.28
CA SER A 552 -24.99 1.59 5.54
C SER A 552 -23.82 1.06 6.38
N ASP A 553 -22.73 0.64 5.74
CA ASP A 553 -21.61 -0.04 6.38
C ASP A 553 -20.51 0.96 6.75
N LEU A 554 -20.26 1.92 5.84
CA LEU A 554 -19.36 3.04 6.04
C LEU A 554 -19.82 4.22 5.17
N ASN A 555 -19.80 5.44 5.70
CA ASN A 555 -20.14 6.63 4.91
C ASN A 555 -19.25 7.84 5.26
N ALA A 556 -19.47 8.93 4.53
CA ALA A 556 -18.90 10.24 4.82
C ALA A 556 -20.07 11.12 5.33
N PRO A 557 -20.31 11.20 6.65
CA PRO A 557 -21.53 11.78 7.21
C PRO A 557 -21.78 13.22 6.75
N ILE A 558 -20.72 14.00 6.57
CA ILE A 558 -20.81 15.41 6.16
C ILE A 558 -21.54 15.62 4.82
N LEU A 559 -21.50 14.63 3.93
CA LEU A 559 -22.21 14.66 2.64
C LEU A 559 -23.71 14.36 2.74
N LYS A 560 -24.18 13.94 3.92
CA LYS A 560 -25.57 13.56 4.17
C LYS A 560 -26.25 14.40 5.26
N LEU A 561 -25.45 14.99 6.15
CA LEU A 561 -25.95 15.78 7.26
C LEU A 561 -26.44 17.16 6.79
N ASP A 562 -27.62 17.55 7.25
CA ASP A 562 -28.17 18.89 7.14
C ASP A 562 -28.30 19.50 8.55
N ASN A 563 -28.00 20.79 8.67
CA ASN A 563 -28.09 21.55 9.92
C ASN A 563 -29.54 21.64 10.44
N SER A 564 -30.53 21.43 9.58
CA SER A 564 -31.95 21.36 9.92
C SER A 564 -32.40 20.01 10.48
N MET A 565 -31.56 18.98 10.46
CA MET A 565 -31.92 17.63 10.92
C MET A 565 -31.96 17.52 12.45
N THR A 566 -32.94 16.78 12.95
CA THR A 566 -33.03 16.39 14.37
C THR A 566 -31.95 15.36 14.73
N ASP A 567 -31.63 15.22 16.02
CA ASP A 567 -30.63 14.24 16.46
C ASP A 567 -31.02 12.79 16.12
N ALA A 568 -32.32 12.47 16.14
CA ALA A 568 -32.83 11.18 15.70
C ALA A 568 -32.57 10.93 14.20
N GLN A 569 -32.72 11.96 13.36
CA GLN A 569 -32.43 11.86 11.93
C GLN A 569 -30.92 11.72 11.66
N LYS A 570 -30.08 12.42 12.42
CA LYS A 570 -28.61 12.26 12.33
C LYS A 570 -28.17 10.87 12.76
N LEU A 571 -28.76 10.32 13.81
CA LEU A 571 -28.51 8.97 14.28
C LEU A 571 -28.89 7.92 13.24
N ALA A 572 -30.02 8.12 12.55
CA ALA A 572 -30.47 7.23 11.47
C ALA A 572 -29.52 7.20 10.25
N LEU A 573 -28.65 8.20 10.10
CA LEU A 573 -27.64 8.27 9.04
C LEU A 573 -26.29 7.65 9.43
N GLN A 574 -26.10 7.25 10.69
CA GLN A 574 -24.86 6.63 11.13
C GLN A 574 -24.65 5.26 10.47
N SER A 575 -23.41 5.01 10.04
CA SER A 575 -23.05 3.72 9.48
C SER A 575 -22.91 2.66 10.57
N LYS A 576 -22.98 1.38 10.19
CA LYS A 576 -22.69 0.25 11.08
C LYS A 576 -21.32 0.38 11.72
N TYR A 577 -20.31 0.83 10.98
CA TYR A 577 -18.98 1.12 11.52
C TYR A 577 -19.04 2.20 12.60
N ASP A 578 -19.69 3.34 12.33
CA ASP A 578 -19.80 4.44 13.31
C ASP A 578 -20.50 4.00 14.60
N ASN A 579 -21.56 3.20 14.47
CA ASN A 579 -22.32 2.67 15.60
C ASN A 579 -21.47 1.75 16.48
N ILE A 580 -20.66 0.87 15.88
CA ILE A 580 -19.75 -0.01 16.62
C ILE A 580 -18.67 0.83 17.29
N VAL A 581 -18.07 1.80 16.60
CA VAL A 581 -17.06 2.71 17.18
C VAL A 581 -17.65 3.47 18.37
N ASP A 582 -18.82 4.08 18.22
CA ASP A 582 -19.47 4.80 19.33
C ASP A 582 -19.73 3.89 20.52
N SER A 583 -20.30 2.71 20.27
CA SER A 583 -20.62 1.74 21.32
C SER A 583 -19.37 1.29 22.08
N LYS A 584 -18.32 0.86 21.37
CA LYS A 584 -17.11 0.28 21.98
C LYS A 584 -16.24 1.29 22.70
N PHE A 585 -16.07 2.47 22.12
CA PHE A 585 -15.27 3.52 22.74
C PHE A 585 -15.99 4.12 23.96
N THR A 586 -17.32 4.26 23.91
CA THR A 586 -18.11 4.71 25.05
C THR A 586 -18.11 3.68 26.17
N GLN A 587 -18.24 2.39 25.84
CA GLN A 587 -18.12 1.31 26.81
C GLN A 587 -16.76 1.34 27.51
N PHE A 588 -15.66 1.34 26.74
CA PHE A 588 -14.31 1.40 27.31
C PHE A 588 -14.09 2.64 28.18
N ALA A 589 -14.55 3.82 27.74
CA ALA A 589 -14.42 5.04 28.53
C ALA A 589 -15.22 4.99 29.84
N ASN A 590 -16.41 4.39 29.84
CA ASN A 590 -17.20 4.20 31.06
C ASN A 590 -16.51 3.21 32.01
N ASP A 591 -16.04 2.07 31.51
CA ASP A 591 -15.32 1.07 32.30
C ASP A 591 -14.04 1.68 32.91
N MET A 592 -13.30 2.49 32.14
CA MET A 592 -12.13 3.22 32.63
C MET A 592 -12.51 4.28 33.68
N LYS A 593 -13.64 4.97 33.50
CA LYS A 593 -14.15 5.94 34.48
C LYS A 593 -14.48 5.25 35.80
N GLU A 594 -15.11 4.08 35.77
CA GLU A 594 -15.39 3.24 36.95
C GLU A 594 -14.10 2.75 37.62
N ALA A 595 -13.06 2.47 36.84
CA ALA A 595 -11.71 2.18 37.35
C ALA A 595 -10.96 3.41 37.91
N GLY A 596 -11.54 4.62 37.84
CA GLY A 596 -10.95 5.87 38.34
C GLY A 596 -10.05 6.60 37.33
N PHE A 597 -10.11 6.25 36.05
CA PHE A 597 -9.33 6.86 34.96
C PHE A 597 -10.14 7.94 34.21
N HIS A 598 -10.49 9.00 34.93
CA HIS A 598 -11.37 10.05 34.40
C HIS A 598 -10.74 10.87 33.25
N LYS A 599 -9.42 11.15 33.30
CA LYS A 599 -8.75 11.90 32.22
C LYS A 599 -8.65 11.03 30.97
N THR A 600 -8.36 9.74 31.14
CA THR A 600 -8.32 8.76 30.06
C THR A 600 -9.68 8.66 29.36
N ALA A 601 -10.77 8.51 30.13
CA ALA A 601 -12.12 8.48 29.57
C ALA A 601 -12.41 9.75 28.73
N ARG A 602 -12.01 10.93 29.22
CA ARG A 602 -12.15 12.20 28.47
C ARG A 602 -11.30 12.23 27.19
N ALA A 603 -10.09 11.69 27.21
CA ALA A 603 -9.26 11.58 26.00
C ALA A 603 -9.88 10.65 24.95
N VAL A 604 -10.58 9.59 25.39
CA VAL A 604 -11.23 8.63 24.48
C VAL A 604 -12.51 9.18 23.86
N ILE A 605 -13.42 9.77 24.67
CA ILE A 605 -14.77 10.16 24.20
C ILE A 605 -15.14 11.64 24.36
N GLY A 606 -14.29 12.45 24.98
CA GLY A 606 -14.58 13.86 25.30
C GLY A 606 -15.30 14.05 26.65
N VAL A 607 -15.68 15.29 26.97
CA VAL A 607 -16.38 15.63 28.22
C VAL A 607 -17.90 15.61 28.01
N ASN A 608 -18.36 16.16 26.89
CA ASN A 608 -19.76 16.23 26.51
C ASN A 608 -20.09 15.27 25.35
N ALA A 609 -21.37 14.92 25.20
CA ALA A 609 -21.84 14.01 24.16
C ALA A 609 -21.55 14.49 22.71
N GLY A 610 -21.16 15.77 22.53
CA GLY A 610 -20.76 16.36 21.24
C GLY A 610 -19.27 16.72 21.12
N ASP A 611 -18.43 16.40 22.12
CA ASP A 611 -17.00 16.71 22.08
C ASP A 611 -16.26 15.78 21.11
N ASN A 612 -16.13 16.22 19.86
CA ASN A 612 -15.52 15.43 18.79
C ASN A 612 -14.07 15.87 18.47
N VAL A 613 -13.56 16.93 19.09
CA VAL A 613 -12.25 17.47 18.74
C VAL A 613 -11.16 16.77 19.54
N GLY A 614 -10.24 16.08 18.83
CA GLY A 614 -9.04 15.48 19.43
C GLY A 614 -9.28 14.23 20.28
N THR A 615 -10.45 13.60 20.19
CA THR A 615 -10.77 12.36 20.92
C THR A 615 -10.41 11.12 20.10
N LEU A 616 -9.96 10.05 20.77
CA LEU A 616 -9.60 8.80 20.08
C LEU A 616 -10.77 8.22 19.26
N LYS A 617 -11.99 8.35 19.79
CA LYS A 617 -13.23 7.95 19.08
C LYS A 617 -13.40 8.70 17.75
N ASN A 618 -13.19 10.01 17.75
CA ASN A 618 -13.34 10.80 16.52
C ASN A 618 -12.20 10.53 15.53
N ILE A 619 -10.98 10.28 16.02
CA ILE A 619 -9.85 9.88 15.17
C ILE A 619 -10.16 8.57 14.42
N GLN A 620 -10.73 7.57 15.12
CA GLN A 620 -11.12 6.30 14.52
C GLN A 620 -12.18 6.46 13.40
N LYS A 621 -13.12 7.38 13.58
CA LYS A 621 -14.18 7.67 12.60
C LYS A 621 -13.65 8.48 11.41
N SER A 622 -12.95 9.58 11.71
CA SER A 622 -12.41 10.52 10.71
C SER A 622 -11.49 9.82 9.72
N PHE A 623 -10.60 8.92 10.17
CA PHE A 623 -9.74 8.15 9.25
C PHE A 623 -10.52 7.49 8.10
N ALA A 624 -11.67 6.89 8.42
CA ALA A 624 -12.49 6.19 7.44
C ALA A 624 -13.37 7.14 6.62
N SER A 625 -14.05 8.09 7.28
CA SER A 625 -14.95 9.04 6.62
C SER A 625 -14.24 10.01 5.71
N ASP A 626 -13.08 10.51 6.13
CA ASP A 626 -12.34 11.59 5.46
C ASP A 626 -11.71 11.07 4.18
N ARG A 627 -11.18 9.84 4.23
CA ARG A 627 -10.65 9.17 3.06
C ARG A 627 -11.74 8.92 2.01
N LEU A 628 -12.94 8.50 2.44
CA LEU A 628 -14.07 8.33 1.54
C LEU A 628 -14.57 9.69 0.99
N LEU A 629 -14.59 10.73 1.83
CA LEU A 629 -14.92 12.09 1.43
C LEU A 629 -13.99 12.57 0.32
N GLY A 630 -12.68 12.48 0.48
CA GLY A 630 -11.72 12.94 -0.55
C GLY A 630 -11.88 12.25 -1.90
N VAL A 631 -12.17 10.94 -1.89
CA VAL A 631 -12.45 10.17 -3.12
C VAL A 631 -13.76 10.63 -3.75
N LYS A 632 -14.84 10.74 -2.97
CA LYS A 632 -16.15 11.19 -3.47
C LYS A 632 -16.10 12.62 -4.01
N SER A 633 -15.51 13.55 -3.26
CA SER A 633 -15.29 14.94 -3.67
C SER A 633 -14.56 15.06 -5.01
N SER A 634 -13.58 14.19 -5.27
CA SER A 634 -12.87 14.17 -6.55
C SER A 634 -13.80 13.87 -7.74
N PHE A 635 -14.76 12.96 -7.57
CA PHE A 635 -15.77 12.68 -8.60
C PHE A 635 -16.84 13.75 -8.67
N TYR A 636 -17.30 14.26 -7.54
CA TYR A 636 -18.28 15.36 -7.53
C TYR A 636 -17.71 16.62 -8.16
N ARG A 637 -16.42 16.90 -7.98
CA ARG A 637 -15.72 17.96 -8.69
C ARG A 637 -15.76 17.75 -10.21
N LEU A 638 -15.50 16.52 -10.68
CA LEU A 638 -15.54 16.20 -12.11
C LEU A 638 -16.96 16.33 -12.69
N ILE A 639 -17.97 15.87 -11.96
CA ILE A 639 -19.39 16.02 -12.32
C ILE A 639 -19.80 17.49 -12.34
N ASN A 640 -19.44 18.25 -11.29
CA ASN A 640 -19.73 19.68 -11.20
C ASN A 640 -19.03 20.49 -12.30
N ALA A 641 -17.80 20.13 -12.64
CA ALA A 641 -17.08 20.73 -13.75
C ALA A 641 -17.83 20.47 -15.06
N LEU A 642 -18.18 19.22 -15.36
CA LEU A 642 -18.85 18.89 -16.62
C LEU A 642 -20.24 19.53 -16.72
N ASP A 643 -20.99 19.58 -15.62
CA ASP A 643 -22.24 20.34 -15.50
C ASP A 643 -22.03 21.84 -15.77
N MET A 644 -21.01 22.47 -15.19
CA MET A 644 -20.68 23.87 -15.45
C MET A 644 -20.37 24.11 -16.93
N PHE A 645 -19.59 23.24 -17.58
CA PHE A 645 -19.33 23.33 -19.02
C PHE A 645 -20.62 23.16 -19.83
N ARG A 646 -21.57 22.32 -19.40
CA ARG A 646 -22.90 22.21 -20.03
C ARG A 646 -23.70 23.50 -19.91
N ARG A 647 -23.74 24.11 -18.72
CA ARG A 647 -24.38 25.42 -18.50
C ARG A 647 -23.80 26.50 -19.39
N ILE A 648 -22.46 26.55 -19.53
CA ILE A 648 -21.77 27.46 -20.45
C ILE A 648 -22.17 27.17 -21.91
N ALA A 649 -22.17 25.90 -22.32
CA ALA A 649 -22.48 25.49 -23.68
C ALA A 649 -23.92 25.87 -24.12
N THR A 650 -24.84 25.97 -23.18
CA THR A 650 -26.26 26.29 -23.40
C THR A 650 -26.64 27.67 -22.86
N ILE A 651 -25.68 28.54 -22.57
CA ILE A 651 -25.95 29.77 -21.82
C ILE A 651 -26.80 30.77 -22.61
N GLU A 652 -26.70 30.75 -23.94
CA GLU A 652 -27.51 31.57 -24.84
C GLU A 652 -29.01 31.24 -24.72
N THR A 653 -29.36 29.99 -24.45
CA THR A 653 -30.75 29.53 -24.34
C THR A 653 -31.26 29.51 -22.91
N ASN A 654 -30.39 29.22 -21.94
CA ASN A 654 -30.79 28.96 -20.55
C ASN A 654 -30.44 30.12 -19.59
N GLY A 655 -29.56 31.04 -19.99
CA GLY A 655 -29.05 32.13 -19.15
C GLY A 655 -28.28 31.67 -17.90
N SER A 656 -27.79 32.61 -17.10
CA SER A 656 -27.31 32.34 -15.73
C SER A 656 -27.50 33.57 -14.82
N PRO A 657 -28.24 33.46 -13.71
CA PRO A 657 -28.48 34.58 -12.79
C PRO A 657 -27.20 35.24 -12.29
N SER A 658 -26.16 34.44 -12.02
CA SER A 658 -24.89 34.92 -11.44
C SER A 658 -24.07 35.81 -12.38
N ILE A 659 -24.29 35.76 -13.69
CA ILE A 659 -23.47 36.51 -14.65
C ILE A 659 -24.27 37.39 -15.62
N ASN A 660 -25.59 37.25 -15.68
CA ASN A 660 -26.44 37.98 -16.63
C ASN A 660 -26.30 39.51 -16.52
N SER A 661 -26.12 40.04 -15.31
CA SER A 661 -26.00 41.48 -15.03
C SER A 661 -24.60 42.06 -15.28
N LEU A 662 -23.63 41.23 -15.66
CA LEU A 662 -22.24 41.67 -15.89
C LEU A 662 -22.03 42.13 -17.33
N PRO A 663 -21.11 43.09 -17.59
CA PRO A 663 -20.66 43.39 -18.94
C PRO A 663 -20.01 42.17 -19.59
N ARG A 664 -20.10 42.07 -20.92
CA ARG A 664 -19.60 40.95 -21.72
C ARG A 664 -18.12 40.66 -21.46
N GLU A 665 -17.28 41.69 -21.37
CA GLU A 665 -15.85 41.50 -21.06
C GLU A 665 -15.65 40.83 -19.70
N VAL A 666 -16.39 41.26 -18.67
CA VAL A 666 -16.34 40.67 -17.32
C VAL A 666 -16.87 39.24 -17.33
N LYS A 667 -17.92 38.95 -18.10
CA LYS A 667 -18.44 37.58 -18.29
C LYS A 667 -17.39 36.65 -18.91
N GLU A 668 -16.67 37.13 -19.93
CA GLU A 668 -15.59 36.37 -20.59
C GLU A 668 -14.45 36.07 -19.62
N GLU A 669 -13.97 37.08 -18.88
CA GLU A 669 -12.94 36.92 -17.84
C GLU A 669 -13.38 35.96 -16.72
N LEU A 670 -14.62 36.09 -16.25
CA LEU A 670 -15.17 35.26 -15.17
C LEU A 670 -15.27 33.80 -15.59
N ILE A 671 -15.79 33.50 -16.77
CA ILE A 671 -15.90 32.13 -17.27
C ILE A 671 -14.54 31.48 -17.45
N GLU A 672 -13.53 32.24 -17.89
CA GLU A 672 -12.17 31.73 -18.00
C GLU A 672 -11.64 31.27 -16.63
N LEU A 673 -11.83 32.09 -15.60
CA LEU A 673 -11.44 31.74 -14.24
C LEU A 673 -12.26 30.57 -13.67
N CYS A 674 -13.57 30.51 -13.97
CA CYS A 674 -14.42 29.37 -13.62
C CYS A 674 -13.87 28.05 -14.22
N LYS A 675 -13.47 28.06 -15.50
CA LYS A 675 -12.86 26.88 -16.16
C LYS A 675 -11.55 26.46 -15.49
N GLN A 676 -10.68 27.41 -15.18
CA GLN A 676 -9.40 27.14 -14.51
C GLN A 676 -9.62 26.58 -13.10
N SER A 677 -10.47 27.22 -12.30
CA SER A 677 -10.75 26.79 -10.91
C SER A 677 -11.27 25.35 -10.83
N VAL A 678 -12.21 24.94 -11.70
CA VAL A 678 -12.77 23.58 -11.62
C VAL A 678 -11.83 22.51 -12.19
N LEU A 679 -11.00 22.83 -13.19
CA LEU A 679 -10.10 21.87 -13.83
C LEU A 679 -8.73 21.74 -13.16
N GLU A 680 -8.22 22.83 -12.61
CA GLU A 680 -6.81 22.95 -12.17
C GLU A 680 -6.69 23.42 -10.71
N GLY A 681 -7.71 24.10 -10.16
CA GLY A 681 -7.59 24.75 -8.85
C GLY A 681 -7.27 23.84 -7.66
N HIS A 682 -6.37 24.29 -6.79
CA HIS A 682 -6.05 23.67 -5.51
C HIS A 682 -6.62 24.48 -4.34
N THR A 683 -6.47 23.92 -3.13
CA THR A 683 -6.84 24.63 -1.90
C THR A 683 -6.10 25.96 -1.74
N SER A 684 -4.83 26.02 -2.16
CA SER A 684 -4.02 27.25 -2.14
C SER A 684 -4.57 28.35 -3.04
N ASP A 685 -5.06 28.00 -4.24
CA ASP A 685 -5.62 28.98 -5.17
C ASP A 685 -6.94 29.52 -4.64
N SER A 686 -7.74 28.64 -4.04
CA SER A 686 -8.97 29.04 -3.36
C SER A 686 -8.73 29.92 -2.14
N ALA A 687 -7.67 29.62 -1.35
CA ALA A 687 -7.26 30.43 -0.21
C ALA A 687 -6.78 31.83 -0.61
N THR A 688 -6.16 31.95 -1.79
CA THR A 688 -5.71 33.24 -2.37
C THR A 688 -6.73 33.90 -3.30
N LYS A 689 -7.94 33.33 -3.37
CA LYS A 689 -9.08 33.86 -4.16
C LYS A 689 -8.88 33.88 -5.66
N TYR A 690 -8.03 32.97 -6.17
CA TYR A 690 -7.62 32.83 -7.56
C TYR A 690 -7.07 34.14 -8.14
N PHE A 691 -5.75 34.21 -8.31
CA PHE A 691 -5.12 35.38 -8.88
C PHE A 691 -5.41 35.49 -10.39
N MET A 692 -6.00 36.61 -10.83
CA MET A 692 -6.23 36.91 -12.24
C MET A 692 -6.05 38.40 -12.51
N LEU A 693 -5.25 38.74 -13.52
CA LEU A 693 -5.13 40.10 -14.04
C LEU A 693 -6.31 40.40 -14.99
N ARG A 694 -7.00 41.52 -14.73
CA ARG A 694 -8.23 41.91 -15.42
C ARG A 694 -8.14 43.34 -15.97
N ASN A 695 -8.99 43.67 -16.92
CA ASN A 695 -9.12 45.05 -17.38
C ASN A 695 -9.80 45.92 -16.29
N PRO A 696 -9.14 46.96 -15.75
CA PRO A 696 -9.74 47.82 -14.72
C PRO A 696 -10.91 48.66 -15.25
N ASN A 697 -10.99 48.85 -16.57
CA ASN A 697 -12.05 49.60 -17.24
C ASN A 697 -12.69 48.71 -18.33
N PRO A 698 -13.51 47.72 -17.93
CA PRO A 698 -14.12 46.81 -18.89
C PRO A 698 -15.10 47.56 -19.80
N SER A 699 -15.27 47.04 -21.02
CA SER A 699 -16.25 47.54 -21.98
C SER A 699 -17.66 47.60 -21.38
N PRO A 700 -18.45 48.65 -21.62
CA PRO A 700 -19.85 48.74 -21.18
C PRO A 700 -20.80 47.83 -22.00
N ASP A 701 -20.26 47.02 -22.91
CA ASP A 701 -20.99 46.05 -23.72
C ASP A 701 -21.74 45.05 -22.83
N MET A 702 -23.08 45.03 -22.94
CA MET A 702 -23.96 44.15 -22.18
C MET A 702 -24.45 42.94 -23.00
N ASP A 703 -23.92 42.75 -24.21
CA ASP A 703 -24.32 41.66 -25.08
C ASP A 703 -24.19 40.30 -24.38
N PRO A 704 -25.05 39.33 -24.71
CA PRO A 704 -24.87 37.97 -24.26
C PRO A 704 -23.54 37.39 -24.77
N LEU A 705 -23.05 36.38 -24.07
CA LEU A 705 -21.91 35.61 -24.54
C LEU A 705 -22.28 34.83 -25.78
N GLU A 706 -21.37 34.81 -26.75
CA GLU A 706 -21.48 33.96 -27.92
C GLU A 706 -20.74 32.64 -27.66
N VAL A 707 -21.38 31.51 -27.94
CA VAL A 707 -20.83 30.17 -27.69
C VAL A 707 -20.90 29.31 -28.95
N LYS A 708 -19.74 28.82 -29.41
CA LYS A 708 -19.64 27.93 -30.58
C LYS A 708 -18.94 26.64 -30.18
N GLY A 709 -19.62 25.50 -30.40
CA GLY A 709 -19.08 24.18 -30.05
C GLY A 709 -18.72 24.06 -28.56
N GLY A 710 -19.51 24.71 -27.68
CA GLY A 710 -19.28 24.72 -26.23
C GLY A 710 -18.17 25.68 -25.77
N LYS A 711 -17.49 26.36 -26.69
CA LYS A 711 -16.44 27.35 -26.39
C LYS A 711 -17.00 28.77 -26.48
N VAL A 712 -16.67 29.59 -25.49
CA VAL A 712 -16.97 31.03 -25.52
C VAL A 712 -16.12 31.71 -26.58
N VAL A 713 -16.77 32.45 -27.48
CA VAL A 713 -16.13 33.28 -28.50
C VAL A 713 -15.82 34.64 -27.86
N ASN A 714 -14.58 34.78 -27.42
CA ASN A 714 -14.12 35.99 -26.75
C ASN A 714 -14.04 37.18 -27.71
N LYS A 715 -14.75 38.26 -27.39
CA LYS A 715 -14.66 39.54 -28.09
C LYS A 715 -13.56 40.43 -27.48
N TYR A 716 -13.41 40.38 -26.16
CA TYR A 716 -12.50 41.24 -25.40
C TYR A 716 -11.36 40.45 -24.73
N LEU A 717 -11.66 39.25 -24.20
CA LEU A 717 -10.66 38.43 -23.53
C LEU A 717 -9.59 37.94 -24.52
N GLY A 718 -8.37 38.45 -24.37
CA GLY A 718 -7.19 38.12 -25.19
C GLY A 718 -6.61 39.31 -25.96
N GLN A 719 -7.32 40.44 -25.96
CA GLN A 719 -6.85 41.69 -26.55
C GLN A 719 -5.76 42.35 -25.68
N PRO A 720 -4.79 43.09 -26.27
CA PRO A 720 -3.73 43.77 -25.54
C PRO A 720 -4.28 44.98 -24.79
N VAL A 721 -4.67 44.77 -23.54
CA VAL A 721 -5.14 45.80 -22.60
C VAL A 721 -4.27 45.82 -21.34
N GLY A 722 -4.14 46.98 -20.68
CA GLY A 722 -3.36 47.15 -19.46
C GLY A 722 -4.02 46.45 -18.27
N ARG A 723 -3.82 45.13 -18.14
CA ARG A 723 -4.45 44.31 -17.09
C ARG A 723 -3.76 44.48 -15.74
N THR A 724 -4.55 44.60 -14.68
CA THR A 724 -4.08 44.73 -13.29
C THR A 724 -4.87 43.79 -12.37
N ASP A 725 -4.35 43.52 -11.17
CA ASP A 725 -5.18 42.99 -10.09
C ASP A 725 -6.16 44.08 -9.64
N ILE A 726 -7.38 43.68 -9.29
CA ILE A 726 -8.45 44.57 -8.83
C ILE A 726 -8.92 44.07 -7.45
N PRO A 727 -8.16 44.33 -6.36
CA PRO A 727 -8.48 43.81 -5.02
C PRO A 727 -9.80 44.34 -4.46
N GLY A 728 -10.23 45.53 -4.91
CA GLY A 728 -11.47 46.18 -4.45
C GLY A 728 -12.76 45.51 -4.97
N ASP A 729 -12.68 44.77 -6.07
CA ASP A 729 -13.82 44.10 -6.67
C ASP A 729 -14.05 42.73 -6.02
N LYS A 730 -14.78 42.78 -4.89
CA LYS A 730 -15.19 41.58 -4.16
C LYS A 730 -16.23 40.74 -4.89
N TYR A 731 -16.98 41.33 -5.83
CA TYR A 731 -18.11 40.67 -6.46
C TYR A 731 -17.64 39.63 -7.48
N PHE A 732 -16.52 39.87 -8.15
CA PHE A 732 -15.98 38.91 -9.12
C PHE A 732 -15.73 37.51 -8.54
N TYR A 733 -15.04 37.40 -7.40
CA TYR A 733 -14.84 36.10 -6.73
C TYR A 733 -16.16 35.52 -6.22
N GLN A 734 -17.07 36.36 -5.70
CA GLN A 734 -18.38 35.90 -5.26
C GLN A 734 -19.15 35.28 -6.43
N ASP A 735 -19.27 35.99 -7.53
CA ASP A 735 -20.03 35.57 -8.70
C ASP A 735 -19.40 34.35 -9.38
N LEU A 736 -18.07 34.17 -9.32
CA LEU A 736 -17.40 32.92 -9.67
C LEU A 736 -17.92 31.76 -8.82
N MET A 737 -17.88 31.91 -7.50
CA MET A 737 -18.31 30.85 -6.58
C MET A 737 -19.80 30.55 -6.76
N LYS A 738 -20.64 31.58 -6.97
CA LYS A 738 -22.07 31.41 -7.23
C LYS A 738 -22.32 30.66 -8.53
N PHE A 739 -21.67 31.08 -9.61
CA PHE A 739 -21.81 30.43 -10.90
C PHE A 739 -21.40 28.95 -10.83
N VAL A 740 -20.25 28.65 -10.22
CA VAL A 740 -19.73 27.28 -10.17
C VAL A 740 -20.56 26.39 -9.25
N PHE A 741 -20.98 26.87 -8.08
CA PHE A 741 -21.51 26.02 -7.00
C PHE A 741 -22.93 26.39 -6.51
N GLU A 742 -23.39 27.64 -6.62
CA GLU A 742 -24.71 28.08 -6.10
C GLU A 742 -25.83 28.00 -7.15
N ASP A 743 -25.57 28.43 -8.38
CA ASP A 743 -26.51 28.36 -9.50
C ASP A 743 -27.02 26.92 -9.71
N ASN A 744 -28.31 26.74 -10.01
CA ASN A 744 -28.87 25.40 -10.23
C ASN A 744 -28.06 24.58 -11.25
N MET A 745 -27.90 23.28 -10.99
CA MET A 745 -27.36 22.35 -11.98
C MET A 745 -28.20 22.37 -13.26
N HIS A 746 -27.57 22.08 -14.39
CA HIS A 746 -28.29 21.97 -15.65
C HIS A 746 -29.38 20.90 -15.57
N ILE A 747 -30.50 21.10 -16.30
CA ILE A 747 -31.62 20.15 -16.28
C ILE A 747 -31.17 18.75 -16.73
N ASP A 748 -30.35 18.65 -17.78
CA ASP A 748 -29.78 17.37 -18.25
C ASP A 748 -29.04 16.62 -17.12
N THR A 749 -28.20 17.31 -16.35
CA THR A 749 -27.48 16.72 -15.21
C THR A 749 -28.46 16.26 -14.14
N THR A 750 -29.44 17.11 -13.84
CA THR A 750 -30.44 16.87 -12.80
C THR A 750 -31.24 15.62 -13.12
N THR A 751 -31.78 15.51 -14.33
CA THR A 751 -32.54 14.35 -14.82
C THR A 751 -31.71 13.06 -14.80
N LEU A 752 -30.43 13.11 -15.18
CA LEU A 752 -29.56 11.93 -15.13
C LEU A 752 -29.26 11.47 -13.68
N SER A 753 -29.28 12.40 -12.73
CA SER A 753 -28.97 12.13 -11.32
C SER A 753 -30.19 11.74 -10.46
N GLU A 754 -31.41 12.00 -10.93
CA GLU A 754 -32.67 11.85 -10.18
C GLU A 754 -32.92 10.45 -9.61
N ASN A 755 -32.51 9.41 -10.33
CA ASN A 755 -32.70 8.02 -9.89
C ASN A 755 -31.58 7.51 -8.96
N SER A 756 -30.70 8.40 -8.49
CA SER A 756 -29.52 8.03 -7.69
C SER A 756 -29.42 8.85 -6.42
N ILE A 757 -28.92 8.21 -5.34
CA ILE A 757 -28.57 8.89 -4.07
C ILE A 757 -27.49 9.98 -4.24
N ILE A 758 -26.89 10.08 -5.42
CA ILE A 758 -25.77 10.95 -5.74
C ILE A 758 -26.21 12.41 -5.90
N LYS A 759 -27.45 12.68 -6.31
CA LYS A 759 -27.97 14.05 -6.48
C LYS A 759 -27.88 14.85 -5.18
N ASP A 760 -28.32 14.26 -4.08
CA ASP A 760 -28.29 14.88 -2.76
C ASP A 760 -26.84 15.06 -2.27
N GLU A 761 -25.99 14.04 -2.46
CA GLU A 761 -24.57 14.11 -2.09
C GLU A 761 -23.82 15.20 -2.88
N ILE A 762 -24.09 15.37 -4.19
CA ILE A 762 -23.49 16.44 -5.02
C ILE A 762 -24.00 17.81 -4.58
N THR A 763 -25.30 17.95 -4.34
CA THR A 763 -25.89 19.23 -3.91
C THR A 763 -25.28 19.64 -2.57
N LYS A 764 -25.15 18.68 -1.64
CA LYS A 764 -24.48 18.91 -0.37
C LYS A 764 -23.01 19.27 -0.56
N TYR A 765 -22.28 18.54 -1.39
CA TYR A 765 -20.90 18.86 -1.75
C TYR A 765 -20.75 20.32 -2.22
N ARG A 766 -21.61 20.77 -3.14
CA ARG A 766 -21.58 22.16 -3.65
C ARG A 766 -21.80 23.19 -2.53
N SER A 767 -22.74 22.94 -1.63
CA SER A 767 -22.97 23.82 -0.46
C SER A 767 -21.75 23.85 0.48
N LEU A 768 -21.11 22.70 0.72
CA LEU A 768 -19.92 22.61 1.57
C LEU A 768 -18.73 23.38 0.98
N ILE A 769 -18.57 23.36 -0.34
CA ILE A 769 -17.52 24.15 -1.02
C ILE A 769 -17.78 25.64 -0.86
N LEU A 770 -19.01 26.11 -1.10
CA LEU A 770 -19.39 27.52 -0.88
C LEU A 770 -19.07 27.95 0.54
N ASP A 771 -19.54 27.18 1.52
CA ASP A 771 -19.49 27.54 2.92
C ASP A 771 -18.08 27.47 3.53
N ASN A 772 -17.27 26.47 3.15
CA ASN A 772 -15.96 26.22 3.77
C ASN A 772 -14.77 26.77 2.97
N ILE A 773 -14.89 26.85 1.64
CA ILE A 773 -13.83 27.34 0.75
C ILE A 773 -14.17 28.75 0.26
N GLY A 774 -15.41 28.97 -0.21
CA GLY A 774 -15.89 30.29 -0.60
C GLY A 774 -15.85 31.31 0.55
N GLY A 775 -16.10 30.84 1.78
CA GLY A 775 -16.06 31.64 3.01
C GLY A 775 -14.69 31.84 3.65
N GLU A 776 -13.61 31.34 3.04
CA GLU A 776 -12.27 31.44 3.62
C GLU A 776 -11.74 32.88 3.65
N TYR A 777 -11.22 33.34 4.78
CA TYR A 777 -10.63 34.66 4.90
C TYR A 777 -9.24 34.74 4.26
N TYR A 778 -9.03 35.75 3.41
CA TYR A 778 -7.74 36.08 2.81
C TYR A 778 -7.37 37.53 3.13
N PHE A 779 -6.32 37.73 3.94
CA PHE A 779 -5.94 39.05 4.46
C PHE A 779 -5.74 40.13 3.37
N PRO A 780 -5.10 39.85 2.22
CA PRO A 780 -4.96 40.84 1.13
C PRO A 780 -6.27 41.18 0.41
N LYS A 781 -7.29 40.31 0.47
CA LYS A 781 -8.61 40.52 -0.16
C LYS A 781 -9.74 40.19 0.84
N PRO A 782 -9.86 40.91 1.96
CA PRO A 782 -10.67 40.50 3.11
C PRO A 782 -12.18 40.53 2.84
N ARG A 783 -12.61 41.20 1.77
CA ARG A 783 -14.02 41.31 1.35
C ARG A 783 -14.45 40.23 0.35
N HIS A 784 -13.52 39.40 -0.14
CA HIS A 784 -13.76 38.34 -1.13
C HIS A 784 -14.29 37.08 -0.44
N LEU A 785 -15.40 37.26 0.27
CA LEU A 785 -16.10 36.22 1.02
C LEU A 785 -17.48 36.00 0.41
N ILE A 786 -17.87 34.75 0.19
CA ILE A 786 -19.20 34.45 -0.35
C ILE A 786 -20.33 34.65 0.67
N ARG A 787 -20.01 34.52 1.97
CA ARG A 787 -20.89 34.78 3.11
C ARG A 787 -20.19 35.69 4.11
N PRO A 788 -20.92 36.48 4.92
CA PRO A 788 -20.32 37.34 5.95
C PRO A 788 -19.65 36.58 7.09
N LYS A 789 -19.87 35.26 7.19
CA LYS A 789 -19.31 34.40 8.23
C LYS A 789 -18.29 33.43 7.62
N ASN A 790 -17.12 33.33 8.25
CA ASN A 790 -16.17 32.26 7.99
C ASN A 790 -16.51 31.07 8.91
N ASN A 791 -16.66 29.88 8.33
CA ASN A 791 -16.98 28.66 9.07
C ASN A 791 -15.77 28.05 9.80
N ASN A 792 -14.57 28.65 9.67
CA ASN A 792 -13.33 28.18 10.32
C ASN A 792 -13.04 26.70 10.07
N ALA A 793 -13.35 26.20 8.87
CA ALA A 793 -13.05 24.83 8.49
C ALA A 793 -11.54 24.56 8.52
N SER A 794 -11.16 23.36 8.96
CA SER A 794 -9.75 22.93 8.99
C SER A 794 -9.17 22.85 7.58
N SER A 795 -7.86 23.03 7.46
CA SER A 795 -7.14 22.87 6.18
C SER A 795 -7.32 21.47 5.60
N GLU A 796 -7.43 20.46 6.46
CA GLU A 796 -7.71 19.07 6.08
C GLU A 796 -9.09 18.94 5.42
N LEU A 797 -10.15 19.45 6.05
CA LEU A 797 -11.50 19.40 5.47
C LEU A 797 -11.53 20.12 4.11
N LYS A 798 -10.89 21.29 4.01
CA LYS A 798 -10.79 22.03 2.74
C LYS A 798 -10.09 21.19 1.66
N PHE A 799 -8.98 20.54 2.00
CA PHE A 799 -8.27 19.65 1.08
C PHE A 799 -9.13 18.47 0.61
N LEU A 800 -9.85 17.83 1.53
CA LEU A 800 -10.75 16.73 1.22
C LEU A 800 -11.95 17.16 0.37
N LEU A 801 -12.48 18.36 0.60
CA LEU A 801 -13.55 18.92 -0.22
C LEU A 801 -13.05 19.33 -1.61
N THR A 802 -11.87 19.94 -1.75
CA THR A 802 -11.33 20.28 -3.08
C THR A 802 -11.10 19.04 -3.95
N GLY A 803 -10.73 17.91 -3.33
CA GLY A 803 -10.41 16.68 -4.05
C GLY A 803 -9.21 16.84 -5.00
N ILE A 804 -8.95 15.83 -5.82
CA ILE A 804 -7.93 15.94 -6.88
C ILE A 804 -8.43 16.84 -8.01
N ALA A 805 -7.54 17.67 -8.56
CA ALA A 805 -7.84 18.44 -9.75
C ALA A 805 -8.01 17.51 -10.98
N PRO A 806 -9.02 17.73 -11.84
CA PRO A 806 -9.21 16.94 -13.05
C PRO A 806 -7.96 16.83 -13.94
N ASN A 807 -7.23 17.92 -14.17
CA ASN A 807 -5.98 17.88 -14.95
C ASN A 807 -4.95 16.89 -14.38
N GLU A 808 -4.72 16.87 -13.07
CA GLU A 808 -3.83 15.94 -12.38
C GLU A 808 -4.32 14.50 -12.49
N LEU A 809 -5.63 14.27 -12.27
CA LEU A 809 -6.24 12.95 -12.35
C LEU A 809 -6.00 12.33 -13.73
N PHE A 810 -6.26 13.10 -14.78
CA PHE A 810 -6.07 12.67 -16.16
C PHE A 810 -4.60 12.55 -16.53
N THR A 811 -3.71 13.39 -15.96
CA THR A 811 -2.26 13.26 -16.13
C THR A 811 -1.75 11.94 -15.56
N LYS A 812 -2.11 11.60 -14.32
CA LYS A 812 -1.75 10.34 -13.66
C LYS A 812 -2.31 9.13 -14.44
N ALA A 813 -3.57 9.21 -14.87
CA ALA A 813 -4.19 8.18 -15.71
C ALA A 813 -3.45 8.01 -17.06
N GLY A 814 -3.14 9.11 -17.74
CA GLY A 814 -2.45 9.16 -19.02
C GLY A 814 -1.05 8.57 -18.94
N GLN A 815 -0.29 8.89 -17.88
CA GLN A 815 1.02 8.31 -17.62
C GLN A 815 0.95 6.78 -17.46
N GLN A 816 0.01 6.29 -16.66
CA GLN A 816 -0.18 4.85 -16.46
C GLN A 816 -0.56 4.13 -17.76
N ALA A 817 -1.48 4.69 -18.53
CA ALA A 817 -1.92 4.13 -19.82
C ALA A 817 -0.79 4.11 -20.86
N TYR A 818 -0.01 5.19 -20.96
CA TYR A 818 1.14 5.26 -21.85
C TYR A 818 2.22 4.26 -21.46
N ASN A 819 2.58 4.19 -20.18
CA ASN A 819 3.61 3.26 -19.71
C ASN A 819 3.22 1.81 -19.98
N THR A 820 1.97 1.44 -19.72
CA THR A 820 1.44 0.11 -20.04
C THR A 820 1.57 -0.20 -21.55
N ARG A 821 1.17 0.74 -22.42
CA ARG A 821 1.24 0.54 -23.87
C ARG A 821 2.67 0.50 -24.39
N LYS A 822 3.55 1.37 -23.90
CA LYS A 822 4.97 1.40 -24.27
C LYS A 822 5.65 0.10 -23.87
N TRP A 823 5.35 -0.37 -22.66
CA TRP A 823 5.83 -1.64 -22.14
C TRP A 823 5.40 -2.81 -23.05
N LEU A 824 4.11 -2.91 -23.38
CA LEU A 824 3.59 -3.91 -24.33
C LEU A 824 4.24 -3.81 -25.73
N LYS A 825 4.47 -2.59 -26.24
CA LYS A 825 5.11 -2.38 -27.56
C LYS A 825 6.57 -2.83 -27.56
N ILE A 826 7.32 -2.52 -26.51
CA ILE A 826 8.74 -2.89 -26.39
C ILE A 826 8.87 -4.40 -26.28
N PHE A 827 8.21 -5.02 -25.30
CA PHE A 827 8.32 -6.48 -25.08
C PHE A 827 7.66 -7.27 -26.20
N GLY A 828 6.53 -6.80 -26.75
CA GLY A 828 5.92 -7.39 -27.94
C GLY A 828 6.82 -7.28 -29.17
N GLY A 829 7.49 -6.14 -29.36
CA GLY A 829 8.45 -5.93 -30.45
C GLY A 829 9.68 -6.83 -30.34
N PHE A 830 10.29 -6.92 -29.15
CA PHE A 830 11.37 -7.86 -28.89
C PHE A 830 10.94 -9.31 -29.10
N GLY A 831 9.75 -9.68 -28.62
CA GLY A 831 9.18 -11.01 -28.82
C GLY A 831 8.97 -11.34 -30.31
N ALA A 832 8.42 -10.41 -31.08
CA ALA A 832 8.21 -10.57 -32.52
C ALA A 832 9.53 -10.63 -33.30
N GLY A 833 10.51 -9.78 -32.97
CA GLY A 833 11.84 -9.80 -33.57
C GLY A 833 12.58 -11.10 -33.28
N LEU A 834 12.55 -11.55 -32.03
CA LEU A 834 13.12 -12.83 -31.62
C LEU A 834 12.46 -14.00 -32.35
N LEU A 835 11.12 -13.99 -32.46
CA LEU A 835 10.37 -15.00 -33.21
C LEU A 835 10.79 -15.00 -34.68
N GLY A 836 10.88 -13.82 -35.30
CA GLY A 836 11.32 -13.66 -36.69
C GLY A 836 12.73 -14.22 -36.94
N VAL A 837 13.69 -13.88 -36.09
CA VAL A 837 15.07 -14.43 -36.17
C VAL A 837 15.09 -15.94 -35.96
N THR A 838 14.29 -16.43 -35.00
CA THR A 838 14.17 -17.87 -34.72
C THR A 838 13.60 -18.63 -35.92
N VAL A 839 12.53 -18.12 -36.54
CA VAL A 839 11.93 -18.70 -37.74
C VAL A 839 12.89 -18.62 -38.93
N LEU A 840 13.59 -17.50 -39.11
CA LEU A 840 14.56 -17.33 -40.19
C LEU A 840 15.73 -18.32 -40.07
N ALA A 841 16.23 -18.54 -38.85
CA ALA A 841 17.28 -19.53 -38.60
C ALA A 841 16.87 -20.94 -39.06
N GLN A 842 15.58 -21.30 -38.99
CA GLN A 842 15.06 -22.61 -39.43
C GLN A 842 15.35 -22.90 -40.90
N PHE A 843 15.35 -21.90 -41.78
CA PHE A 843 15.63 -22.08 -43.20
C PHE A 843 17.07 -22.50 -43.49
N PHE A 844 17.99 -22.28 -42.54
CA PHE A 844 19.39 -22.67 -42.66
C PHE A 844 19.70 -24.02 -42.00
N LEU A 845 18.74 -24.64 -41.32
CA LEU A 845 18.89 -25.93 -40.67
C LEU A 845 18.71 -27.09 -41.67
N GLY A 846 19.32 -28.24 -41.36
CA GLY A 846 19.15 -29.49 -42.12
C GLY A 846 20.01 -29.65 -43.38
N LYS A 847 20.94 -28.73 -43.66
CA LYS A 847 21.88 -28.90 -44.78
C LYS A 847 22.85 -30.06 -44.51
N THR A 848 22.87 -31.06 -45.39
CA THR A 848 23.79 -32.22 -45.39
C THR A 848 24.41 -32.36 -46.78
N LYS A 849 25.67 -32.79 -46.87
CA LYS A 849 26.27 -33.14 -48.18
C LYS A 849 25.55 -34.39 -48.69
N THR A 850 25.05 -34.35 -49.92
CA THR A 850 24.52 -35.54 -50.60
C THR A 850 25.65 -36.54 -50.79
N PRO A 851 25.44 -37.84 -50.48
CA PRO A 851 26.46 -38.86 -50.72
C PRO A 851 26.79 -38.92 -52.21
N ASP A 852 28.08 -39.06 -52.54
CA ASP A 852 28.52 -39.16 -53.93
C ASP A 852 27.83 -40.35 -54.60
N LYS A 853 27.24 -40.12 -55.78
CA LYS A 853 26.75 -41.21 -56.63
C LYS A 853 27.95 -42.08 -56.95
N LYS A 854 28.06 -43.25 -56.31
CA LYS A 854 29.03 -44.27 -56.73
C LYS A 854 28.65 -44.69 -58.15
N VAL A 855 29.32 -44.10 -59.14
CA VAL A 855 29.30 -44.60 -60.51
C VAL A 855 29.95 -45.98 -60.44
N ALA A 856 29.16 -47.03 -60.60
CA ALA A 856 29.69 -48.35 -60.87
C ALA A 856 30.49 -48.25 -62.17
N LYS A 857 31.83 -48.33 -62.08
CA LYS A 857 32.64 -48.69 -63.24
C LYS A 857 32.36 -50.17 -63.49
N ASN A 858 31.70 -50.46 -64.60
CA ASN A 858 31.65 -51.81 -65.15
C ASN A 858 33.06 -52.18 -65.63
N ASP A 859 33.54 -53.34 -65.17
CA ASP A 859 34.25 -54.28 -66.06
C ASP A 859 33.22 -55.31 -66.54
#